data_AF-A0AAN8LBP9-F1
#
_entry.id   AF-A0AAN8LBP9-F1
#
_cell.length_a   1.000
_cell.length_b   1.000
_cell.length_c   1.000
_cell.angle_alpha   90.00
_cell.angle_beta   90.00
_cell.angle_gamma   90.00
#
_symmetry.space_group_name_H-M   'P 1'
#
loop_
_entity.id
_entity.type
_entity.pdbx_description
1 polymer ?
#
loop_
_entity_poly.entity_id
_entity_poly.type
_entity_poly.pdbx_seq_one_letter_code
_entity_poly.pdbx_strand_id
1 'polypeptide(L)'
;MDICCETASEELDKTKRLFRHFPWKSRLHKFIHSSSRNIMPRQSVDEAKQWGQSLEKLLNHKCGQAAFRVFLKSEFCEENLEFWLACEEFKSITSPEKLACKATGIFEEFIQSDSPMEVNVDHYTRDTIAQSLHQPTPSCFDSAQRKVCSLMENDAYPRYDINYSQIVFRGAITMEPSGQGANDHAQNSVGVGEHPWEVTDMTRLRRFLCYGSEMAIYDTKEHRLGMESALALLSLLQEGRGCEVVEEVKRLAQEGRPVRANPSLFALAVCSQHSDLKTRQGAFRALSDVCRVPEHLFTFIQYKKEAKEGMRCGIWGRALRKAVSDWYNKQDAMGLALAVTKYKTRGGWSHQDLLRLSHAKPANEAITLISKYITKGWKEVQVAYTDKENSEEEVKVLSYLEAVERVKHSADEMEVSHLIEEHKLEREQLLTDHLKSKAVWKALLKEMPMASMLRTLGKMTADQFLEPGCSDVAAVCERIQSEAALKMAKLHPFSVLMASENYKRGHGNRGKVKWEPDGDIIKALDSAFYKCFTNVEPAGKRFVVAVDVSTSLSSIVKGTSVSTAVAAAAMAMVFARTEAETQVLAYSEGAIVPCTITEGMSLRQVATELVKIPSGYTDCALPILWASEKGITVDMFIIFTNSACWHGEANPAECLRMYRQKLGIFSKLMVCGLTSNGLSIADPAEDRGMLDLCGFDLGAIEVIRNLALDLI
;
A
#
# COMPACT_ATOMS: atom_id res chain seq x y z
N MET A 1 42.81 -13.97 24.57
CA MET A 1 43.98 -13.29 24.00
C MET A 1 43.48 -12.62 22.74
N ASP A 2 43.27 -11.32 22.88
CA ASP A 2 42.79 -10.40 21.86
C ASP A 2 43.75 -10.32 20.67
N ILE A 3 43.18 -10.07 19.49
CA ILE A 3 43.56 -9.07 18.48
C ILE A 3 42.84 -9.44 17.17
N CYS A 4 41.94 -8.54 16.74
CA CYS A 4 41.57 -8.18 15.36
C CYS A 4 40.09 -7.78 15.28
N CYS A 5 39.80 -6.50 15.57
CA CYS A 5 38.53 -5.87 15.20
C CYS A 5 38.71 -4.35 15.02
N GLU A 6 39.59 -3.92 14.11
CA GLU A 6 39.79 -2.49 13.78
C GLU A 6 40.16 -2.31 12.30
N THR A 7 39.28 -2.71 11.37
CA THR A 7 39.36 -2.24 9.96
C THR A 7 38.00 -2.00 9.29
N ALA A 8 36.87 -2.22 9.96
CA ALA A 8 35.54 -1.96 9.39
C ALA A 8 34.97 -0.56 9.68
N SER A 9 35.66 0.25 10.51
CA SER A 9 35.14 1.57 10.94
C SER A 9 35.58 2.75 10.06
N GLU A 10 36.63 2.61 9.25
CA GLU A 10 37.18 3.75 8.49
C GLU A 10 36.57 3.94 7.10
N GLU A 11 35.96 2.91 6.49
CA GLU A 11 35.25 3.06 5.20
C GLU A 11 33.83 3.65 5.36
N LEU A 12 33.20 3.49 6.52
CA LEU A 12 31.88 4.07 6.82
C LEU A 12 31.96 5.59 7.10
N ASP A 13 33.13 6.10 7.46
CA ASP A 13 33.33 7.52 7.78
C ASP A 13 33.73 8.37 6.55
N LYS A 14 34.26 7.73 5.50
CA LYS A 14 34.50 8.39 4.20
C LYS A 14 33.20 8.63 3.42
N THR A 15 32.22 7.72 3.51
CA THR A 15 30.88 7.91 2.91
C THR A 15 30.06 9.00 3.63
N LYS A 16 30.30 9.23 4.93
CA LYS A 16 29.66 10.33 5.68
C LYS A 16 30.19 11.72 5.33
N ARG A 17 31.40 11.84 4.77
CA ARG A 17 31.99 13.15 4.42
C ARG A 17 31.59 13.67 3.03
N LEU A 18 31.08 12.84 2.13
CA LEU A 18 30.63 13.26 0.79
C LEU A 18 29.16 13.72 0.71
N PHE A 19 28.36 13.53 1.76
CA PHE A 19 26.95 13.98 1.81
C PHE A 19 26.71 15.30 2.57
N ARG A 20 27.76 16.09 2.82
CA ARG A 20 27.64 17.31 3.65
C ARG A 20 27.22 18.59 2.92
N HIS A 21 27.05 18.58 1.60
CA HIS A 21 26.63 19.77 0.86
C HIS A 21 25.53 19.50 -0.18
N PHE A 22 24.30 19.30 0.29
CA PHE A 22 23.09 19.64 -0.47
C PHE A 22 22.04 20.29 0.45
N PRO A 23 21.47 21.47 0.11
CA PRO A 23 20.91 22.40 1.10
C PRO A 23 19.40 22.20 1.33
N TRP A 24 18.99 21.10 1.99
CA TRP A 24 17.58 20.88 2.33
C TRP A 24 17.08 21.73 3.51
N LYS A 25 17.98 22.06 4.47
CA LYS A 25 17.65 22.98 5.59
C LYS A 25 17.29 24.40 5.13
N SER A 26 17.79 24.81 3.96
CA SER A 26 17.54 26.14 3.37
C SER A 26 16.12 26.28 2.81
N ARG A 27 15.55 25.20 2.24
CA ARG A 27 14.18 25.22 1.68
C ARG A 27 13.10 25.13 2.76
N LEU A 28 13.32 24.36 3.83
CA LEU A 28 12.39 24.29 4.97
C LEU A 28 12.31 25.63 5.75
N HIS A 29 13.42 26.37 5.82
CA HIS A 29 13.47 27.68 6.46
C HIS A 29 12.95 28.82 5.58
N LYS A 30 13.00 28.66 4.24
CA LYS A 30 12.36 29.57 3.27
C LYS A 30 10.86 29.34 3.12
N PHE A 31 10.36 28.14 3.45
CA PHE A 31 8.94 27.79 3.48
C PHE A 31 8.13 28.63 4.50
N ILE A 32 8.79 29.26 5.48
CA ILE A 32 8.13 29.93 6.63
C ILE A 32 8.21 31.47 6.55
N HIS A 33 9.00 32.08 5.66
CA HIS A 33 9.41 33.49 5.84
C HIS A 33 9.31 34.48 4.67
N SER A 34 8.69 34.16 3.53
CA SER A 34 8.51 35.15 2.45
C SER A 34 7.04 35.52 2.19
N SER A 35 6.49 36.47 2.97
CA SER A 35 5.64 37.56 2.44
C SER A 35 5.29 38.62 3.52
N SER A 36 5.62 39.86 3.16
CA SER A 36 5.00 41.15 3.51
C SER A 36 5.25 41.84 4.87
N ARG A 37 5.60 43.14 4.76
CA ARG A 37 5.96 44.12 5.80
C ARG A 37 4.81 45.12 6.04
N ASN A 38 4.60 45.48 7.33
CA ASN A 38 4.10 46.75 7.93
C ASN A 38 2.62 47.18 7.63
N ILE A 39 1.71 47.63 8.56
CA ILE A 39 1.76 48.32 9.88
C ILE A 39 0.46 48.04 10.73
N MET A 40 0.59 48.05 12.08
CA MET A 40 -0.39 48.25 13.22
C MET A 40 -0.82 47.02 14.08
N PRO A 41 -1.01 47.18 15.42
CA PRO A 41 -0.09 47.67 16.45
C PRO A 41 0.46 46.53 17.33
N ARG A 42 1.70 46.68 17.83
CA ARG A 42 2.38 45.76 18.76
C ARG A 42 1.58 45.61 20.07
N GLN A 43 0.96 44.46 20.30
CA GLN A 43 0.90 43.89 21.66
C GLN A 43 2.15 43.05 21.89
N SER A 44 2.70 43.10 23.10
CA SER A 44 4.10 42.74 23.35
C SER A 44 4.34 41.24 23.15
N VAL A 45 5.51 40.91 22.60
CA VAL A 45 6.04 39.53 22.51
C VAL A 45 6.05 38.83 23.87
N ASP A 46 6.00 39.59 24.96
CA ASP A 46 5.99 39.10 26.33
C ASP A 46 4.64 38.55 26.79
N GLU A 47 3.51 38.92 26.18
CA GLU A 47 2.20 38.28 26.43
C GLU A 47 2.10 36.92 25.72
N ALA A 48 2.59 36.82 24.48
CA ALA A 48 2.63 35.55 23.74
C ALA A 48 3.52 34.51 24.40
N LYS A 49 4.62 34.93 25.06
CA LYS A 49 5.48 34.04 25.88
C LYS A 49 4.75 33.46 27.09
N GLN A 50 3.77 34.18 27.66
CA GLN A 50 3.01 33.70 28.83
C GLN A 50 2.06 32.56 28.47
N TRP A 51 1.57 32.51 27.24
CA TRP A 51 0.71 31.41 26.75
C TRP A 51 1.42 30.05 26.71
N GLY A 52 2.75 30.04 26.67
CA GLY A 52 3.57 28.82 26.71
C GLY A 52 3.87 28.25 28.08
N GLN A 53 3.50 28.98 29.14
CA GLN A 53 3.90 28.63 30.50
C GLN A 53 2.87 27.72 31.19
N SER A 54 1.58 27.88 30.87
CA SER A 54 0.51 26.98 31.30
C SER A 54 -0.75 27.18 30.46
N LEU A 55 -1.58 26.13 30.38
CA LEU A 55 -2.88 26.20 29.69
C LEU A 55 -3.77 27.27 30.33
N GLU A 56 -3.73 27.42 31.66
CA GLU A 56 -4.47 28.45 32.39
C GLU A 56 -4.12 29.88 31.92
N LYS A 57 -2.83 30.18 31.76
CA LYS A 57 -2.38 31.48 31.25
C LYS A 57 -2.85 31.70 29.82
N LEU A 58 -2.82 30.67 28.98
CA LEU A 58 -3.34 30.74 27.62
C LEU A 58 -4.85 31.04 27.60
N LEU A 59 -5.62 30.35 28.44
CA LEU A 59 -7.08 30.46 28.48
C LEU A 59 -7.55 31.78 29.10
N ASN A 60 -6.75 32.43 29.94
CA ASN A 60 -7.08 33.74 30.52
C ASN A 60 -6.87 34.92 29.54
N HIS A 61 -6.27 34.70 28.36
CA HIS A 61 -6.10 35.72 27.34
C HIS A 61 -7.01 35.48 26.13
N LYS A 62 -7.83 36.47 25.75
CA LYS A 62 -8.74 36.37 24.57
C LYS A 62 -8.00 36.02 23.27
N CYS A 63 -6.81 36.57 23.05
CA CYS A 63 -5.98 36.24 21.88
C CYS A 63 -5.40 34.82 21.97
N GLY A 64 -5.04 34.35 23.17
CA GLY A 64 -4.61 32.98 23.43
C GLY A 64 -5.73 31.97 23.16
N GLN A 65 -6.94 32.24 23.65
CA GLN A 65 -8.15 31.46 23.35
C GLN A 65 -8.41 31.37 21.85
N ALA A 66 -8.36 32.49 21.12
CA ALA A 66 -8.58 32.51 19.68
C ALA A 66 -7.52 31.72 18.90
N ALA A 67 -6.24 31.84 19.28
CA ALA A 67 -5.17 31.07 18.65
C ALA A 67 -5.30 29.57 18.92
N PHE A 68 -5.56 29.21 20.18
CA PHE A 68 -5.72 27.82 20.59
C PHE A 68 -6.96 27.21 19.97
N ARG A 69 -8.06 27.96 19.83
CA ARG A 69 -9.26 27.54 19.09
C ARG A 69 -8.95 27.13 17.65
N VAL A 70 -8.14 27.89 16.93
CA VAL A 70 -7.78 27.52 15.55
C VAL A 70 -6.92 26.25 15.54
N PHE A 71 -6.00 26.11 16.49
CA PHE A 71 -5.22 24.89 16.65
C PHE A 71 -6.11 23.68 16.95
N LEU A 72 -7.05 23.79 17.90
CA LEU A 72 -7.95 22.69 18.24
C LEU A 72 -8.90 22.33 17.10
N LYS A 73 -9.35 23.31 16.30
CA LYS A 73 -10.09 23.05 15.05
C LYS A 73 -9.26 22.28 14.03
N SER A 74 -7.96 22.54 13.95
CA SER A 74 -7.06 21.77 13.07
C SER A 74 -6.81 20.34 13.58
N GLU A 75 -6.94 20.12 14.87
CA GLU A 75 -6.81 18.81 15.53
C GLU A 75 -8.15 18.11 15.78
N PHE A 76 -9.28 18.72 15.36
CA PHE A 76 -10.64 18.19 15.48
C PHE A 76 -11.01 17.85 16.93
N CYS A 77 -10.62 18.73 17.84
CA CYS A 77 -10.89 18.64 19.27
C CYS A 77 -11.33 20.00 19.87
N GLU A 78 -11.88 20.89 19.03
CA GLU A 78 -12.35 22.22 19.41
C GLU A 78 -13.51 22.22 20.40
N GLU A 79 -14.28 21.13 20.47
CA GLU A 79 -15.38 20.96 21.43
C GLU A 79 -14.92 21.13 22.87
N ASN A 80 -13.66 20.76 23.16
CA ASN A 80 -13.10 20.85 24.51
C ASN A 80 -12.93 22.32 24.96
N LEU A 81 -12.56 23.22 24.05
CA LEU A 81 -12.43 24.64 24.36
C LEU A 81 -13.78 25.35 24.35
N GLU A 82 -14.67 25.03 23.41
CA GLU A 82 -16.01 25.62 23.39
C GLU A 82 -16.80 25.24 24.65
N PHE A 83 -16.71 23.98 25.09
CA PHE A 83 -17.31 23.55 26.36
C PHE A 83 -16.70 24.28 27.56
N TRP A 84 -15.37 24.42 27.61
CA TRP A 84 -14.71 25.12 28.70
C TRP A 84 -15.16 26.58 28.80
N LEU A 85 -15.29 27.28 27.66
CA LEU A 85 -15.76 28.66 27.59
C LEU A 85 -17.25 28.78 27.93
N ALA A 86 -18.07 27.84 27.49
CA ALA A 86 -19.49 27.79 27.85
C ALA A 86 -19.68 27.63 29.37
N CYS A 87 -18.81 26.84 30.02
CA CYS A 87 -18.81 26.70 31.48
C CYS A 87 -18.38 27.99 32.19
N GLU A 88 -17.37 28.72 31.69
CA GLU A 88 -16.96 30.02 32.26
C GLU A 88 -18.05 31.08 32.12
N GLU A 89 -18.74 31.13 30.98
CA GLU A 89 -19.90 31.99 30.79
C GLU A 89 -21.04 31.61 31.75
N PHE A 90 -21.31 30.31 31.90
CA PHE A 90 -22.36 29.78 32.78
C PHE A 90 -22.16 30.21 34.24
N LYS A 91 -20.92 30.17 34.75
CA LYS A 91 -20.59 30.61 36.12
C LYS A 91 -20.89 32.08 36.39
N SER A 92 -20.91 32.91 35.34
CA SER A 92 -21.17 34.35 35.46
C SER A 92 -22.68 34.70 35.49
N ILE A 93 -23.56 33.72 35.26
CA ILE A 93 -25.02 33.93 35.23
C ILE A 93 -25.57 33.96 36.66
N THR A 94 -26.20 35.08 37.02
CA THR A 94 -26.84 35.28 38.33
C THR A 94 -28.36 35.10 38.33
N SER A 95 -28.98 35.06 37.14
CA SER A 95 -30.44 34.92 36.97
C SER A 95 -30.84 33.44 36.91
N PRO A 96 -31.73 32.95 37.81
CA PRO A 96 -32.13 31.54 37.85
C PRO A 96 -32.75 31.01 36.55
N GLU A 97 -33.57 31.83 35.87
CA GLU A 97 -34.23 31.45 34.61
C GLU A 97 -33.23 31.29 33.46
N LYS A 98 -32.26 32.22 33.36
CA LYS A 98 -31.18 32.14 32.37
C LYS A 98 -30.21 31.00 32.68
N LEU A 99 -29.98 30.73 33.97
CA LEU A 99 -29.13 29.64 34.43
C LEU A 99 -29.75 28.29 34.03
N ALA A 100 -31.06 28.09 34.25
CA ALA A 100 -31.73 26.87 33.82
C ALA A 100 -31.71 26.67 32.30
N CYS A 101 -32.01 27.72 31.53
CA CYS A 101 -31.98 27.66 30.07
C CYS A 101 -30.56 27.34 29.52
N LYS A 102 -29.52 28.00 30.04
CA LYS A 102 -28.13 27.76 29.62
C LYS A 102 -27.63 26.38 30.06
N ALA A 103 -28.04 25.88 31.23
CA ALA A 103 -27.67 24.54 31.70
C ALA A 103 -28.18 23.45 30.74
N THR A 104 -29.45 23.54 30.30
CA THR A 104 -30.01 22.62 29.32
C THR A 104 -29.28 22.71 27.98
N GLY A 105 -29.01 23.92 27.49
CA GLY A 105 -28.26 24.10 26.23
C GLY A 105 -26.85 23.50 26.26
N ILE A 106 -26.10 23.71 27.35
CA ILE A 106 -24.76 23.11 27.51
C ILE A 106 -24.86 21.58 27.57
N PHE A 107 -25.89 21.04 28.24
CA PHE A 107 -26.09 19.61 28.33
C PHE A 107 -26.37 18.98 26.95
N GLU A 108 -27.29 19.56 26.17
CA GLU A 108 -27.67 19.07 24.84
C GLU A 108 -26.53 19.22 23.81
N GLU A 109 -25.72 20.27 23.92
CA GLU A 109 -24.65 20.58 22.97
C GLU A 109 -23.37 19.78 23.23
N PHE A 110 -23.04 19.49 24.49
CA PHE A 110 -21.73 18.93 24.87
C PHE A 110 -21.77 17.64 25.72
N ILE A 111 -22.84 17.33 26.46
CA ILE A 111 -22.81 16.28 27.49
C ILE A 111 -23.69 15.07 27.15
N GLN A 112 -24.84 15.31 26.52
CA GLN A 112 -25.76 14.24 26.12
C GLN A 112 -25.09 13.27 25.14
N SER A 113 -25.49 12.00 25.19
CA SER A 113 -25.04 11.02 24.20
C SER A 113 -25.44 11.49 22.80
N ASP A 114 -24.50 11.39 21.84
CA ASP A 114 -24.67 11.82 20.45
C ASP A 114 -24.81 13.35 20.27
N SER A 115 -24.43 14.14 21.27
CA SER A 115 -24.35 15.60 21.17
C SER A 115 -23.47 16.05 19.99
N PRO A 116 -23.82 17.16 19.30
CA PRO A 116 -23.08 17.65 18.14
C PRO A 116 -21.61 17.94 18.48
N MET A 117 -21.34 18.40 19.70
CA MET A 117 -20.02 18.72 20.24
C MET A 117 -19.70 17.90 21.50
N GLU A 118 -20.08 16.61 21.53
CA GLU A 118 -19.91 15.76 22.73
C GLU A 118 -18.45 15.74 23.26
N VAL A 119 -18.26 16.13 24.52
CA VAL A 119 -16.95 16.11 25.20
C VAL A 119 -16.68 14.77 25.90
N ASN A 120 -15.41 14.40 26.03
CA ASN A 120 -15.00 13.13 26.64
C ASN A 120 -15.11 13.17 28.18
N VAL A 121 -16.29 12.80 28.70
CA VAL A 121 -16.56 12.63 30.13
C VAL A 121 -17.11 11.24 30.44
N ASP A 122 -16.78 10.70 31.62
CA ASP A 122 -17.28 9.39 32.04
C ASP A 122 -18.78 9.40 32.36
N HIS A 123 -19.37 8.21 32.33
CA HIS A 123 -20.80 7.98 32.58
C HIS A 123 -21.28 8.60 33.90
N TYR A 124 -20.50 8.43 34.98
CA TYR A 124 -20.85 8.95 36.30
C TYR A 124 -20.96 10.49 36.31
N THR A 125 -20.05 11.17 35.64
CA THR A 125 -20.06 12.64 35.52
C THR A 125 -21.26 13.10 34.69
N ARG A 126 -21.57 12.41 33.59
CA ARG A 126 -22.73 12.68 32.75
C ARG A 126 -24.04 12.57 33.54
N ASP A 127 -24.21 11.50 34.31
CA ASP A 127 -25.41 11.27 35.13
C ASP A 127 -25.56 12.33 36.23
N THR A 128 -24.44 12.70 36.88
CA THR A 128 -24.44 13.72 37.92
C THR A 128 -24.92 15.07 37.38
N ILE A 129 -24.46 15.45 36.18
CA ILE A 129 -24.90 16.68 35.50
C ILE A 129 -26.38 16.57 35.15
N ALA A 130 -26.83 15.46 34.57
CA ALA A 130 -28.24 15.25 34.19
C ALA A 130 -29.19 15.41 35.39
N GLN A 131 -28.83 14.87 36.56
CA GLN A 131 -29.61 15.04 37.80
C GLN A 131 -29.65 16.48 38.30
N SER A 132 -28.56 17.23 38.10
CA SER A 132 -28.45 18.63 38.53
C SER A 132 -29.23 19.63 37.66
N LEU A 133 -29.73 19.21 36.48
CA LEU A 133 -30.52 20.07 35.58
C LEU A 133 -31.87 20.49 36.17
N HIS A 134 -32.42 19.74 37.13
CA HIS A 134 -33.68 20.09 37.81
C HIS A 134 -33.55 21.32 38.71
N GLN A 135 -32.36 21.54 39.29
CA GLN A 135 -32.01 22.72 40.08
C GLN A 135 -30.57 23.14 39.76
N PRO A 136 -30.36 23.83 38.63
CA PRO A 136 -29.03 24.18 38.18
C PRO A 136 -28.39 25.19 39.12
N THR A 137 -27.12 24.96 39.45
CA THR A 137 -26.27 25.84 40.24
C THR A 137 -25.04 26.21 39.40
N PRO A 138 -24.36 27.34 39.69
CA PRO A 138 -23.17 27.75 38.93
C PRO A 138 -22.04 26.70 38.89
N SER A 139 -22.04 25.72 39.80
CA SER A 139 -21.04 24.64 39.89
C SER A 139 -21.44 23.33 39.21
N CYS A 140 -22.61 23.27 38.53
CA CYS A 140 -23.11 22.06 37.86
C CYS A 140 -22.08 21.39 36.94
N PHE A 141 -21.26 22.18 36.24
CA PHE A 141 -20.32 21.67 35.24
C PHE A 141 -18.86 21.59 35.75
N ASP A 142 -18.56 21.97 36.99
CA ASP A 142 -17.18 22.09 37.51
C ASP A 142 -16.38 20.78 37.43
N SER A 143 -17.05 19.64 37.62
CA SER A 143 -16.42 18.32 37.53
C SER A 143 -16.04 17.97 36.08
N ALA A 144 -16.97 18.19 35.14
CA ALA A 144 -16.72 17.96 33.72
C ALA A 144 -15.70 18.95 33.15
N GLN A 145 -15.80 20.22 33.51
CA GLN A 145 -14.88 21.26 33.04
C GLN A 145 -13.44 20.99 33.48
N ARG A 146 -13.22 20.50 34.72
CA ARG A 146 -11.88 20.07 35.19
C ARG A 146 -11.33 18.90 34.38
N LYS A 147 -12.16 17.91 34.05
CA LYS A 147 -11.74 16.75 33.24
C LYS A 147 -11.38 17.16 31.82
N VAL A 148 -12.19 18.01 31.19
CA VAL A 148 -11.94 18.53 29.84
C VAL A 148 -10.72 19.46 29.82
N CYS A 149 -10.53 20.29 30.84
CA CYS A 149 -9.33 21.11 31.00
C CYS A 149 -8.08 20.22 31.13
N SER A 150 -8.13 19.19 31.97
CA SER A 150 -7.03 18.23 32.12
C SER A 150 -6.74 17.45 30.83
N LEU A 151 -7.76 17.12 30.05
CA LEU A 151 -7.60 16.49 28.73
C LEU A 151 -6.85 17.43 27.77
N MET A 152 -7.25 18.69 27.69
CA MET A 152 -6.55 19.69 26.88
C MET A 152 -5.10 19.90 27.37
N GLU A 153 -4.88 19.94 28.68
CA GLU A 153 -3.55 20.16 29.28
C GLU A 153 -2.57 19.01 29.02
N ASN A 154 -3.07 17.76 29.01
CA ASN A 154 -2.24 16.58 28.85
C ASN A 154 -2.09 16.09 27.39
N ASP A 155 -2.95 16.55 26.47
CA ASP A 155 -2.92 16.12 25.07
C ASP A 155 -2.72 17.27 24.07
N ALA A 156 -3.63 18.24 24.04
CA ALA A 156 -3.63 19.28 23.00
C ALA A 156 -2.61 20.39 23.29
N TYR A 157 -2.53 20.87 24.53
CA TYR A 157 -1.70 21.98 24.95
C TYR A 157 -0.18 21.70 24.83
N PRO A 158 0.36 20.52 25.16
CA PRO A 158 1.79 20.23 24.96
C PRO A 158 2.21 20.24 23.47
N ARG A 159 1.24 20.07 22.56
CA ARG A 159 1.42 20.10 21.10
C ARG A 159 1.20 21.51 20.52
N TYR A 160 0.66 22.43 21.31
CA TYR A 160 0.45 23.82 20.92
C TYR A 160 1.78 24.59 20.98
N ASP A 161 2.44 24.72 19.82
CA ASP A 161 3.64 25.54 19.66
C ASP A 161 3.25 27.03 19.55
N ILE A 162 3.78 27.87 20.44
CA ILE A 162 3.53 29.33 20.48
C ILE A 162 3.97 30.02 19.17
N ASN A 163 4.89 29.42 18.40
CA ASN A 163 5.25 29.95 17.08
C ASN A 163 4.13 29.72 16.05
N TYR A 164 3.27 28.71 16.25
CA TYR A 164 2.12 28.40 15.39
C TYR A 164 1.01 29.46 15.49
N SER A 165 0.79 30.04 16.68
CA SER A 165 -0.19 31.12 16.86
C SER A 165 0.18 32.40 16.13
N GLN A 166 1.48 32.70 15.97
CA GLN A 166 1.94 33.86 15.20
C GLN A 166 1.75 33.69 13.68
N ILE A 167 1.76 32.45 13.19
CA ILE A 167 1.60 32.10 11.77
C ILE A 167 0.12 32.09 11.37
N VAL A 168 -0.75 31.55 12.23
CA VAL A 168 -2.17 31.37 11.91
C VAL A 168 -3.01 32.64 12.12
N PHE A 169 -2.68 33.49 13.11
CA PHE A 169 -3.33 34.80 13.26
C PHE A 169 -3.09 35.73 12.06
N ARG A 170 -2.03 35.49 11.28
CA ARG A 170 -1.76 36.21 10.02
C ARG A 170 -2.62 35.76 8.84
N GLY A 171 -3.20 34.56 8.87
CA GLY A 171 -3.98 34.00 7.76
C GLY A 171 -5.49 34.23 7.84
N ALA A 172 -6.03 34.57 9.01
CA ALA A 172 -7.49 34.52 9.25
C ALA A 172 -8.26 35.83 8.99
N ILE A 173 -7.63 36.92 8.54
CA ILE A 173 -8.31 38.22 8.32
C ILE A 173 -8.66 38.48 6.84
N THR A 174 -8.29 37.59 5.91
CA THR A 174 -8.59 37.78 4.48
C THR A 174 -9.84 37.00 4.04
N MET A 175 -11.02 37.53 4.36
CA MET A 175 -12.25 37.28 3.58
C MET A 175 -13.12 38.55 3.57
N GLU A 176 -12.96 39.38 2.54
CA GLU A 176 -14.04 39.85 1.63
C GLU A 176 -13.52 40.88 0.59
N PRO A 177 -14.23 41.06 -0.56
CA PRO A 177 -13.62 41.45 -1.83
C PRO A 177 -13.73 42.95 -2.14
N SER A 178 -12.71 43.53 -2.78
CA SER A 178 -12.88 44.79 -3.53
C SER A 178 -11.71 45.09 -4.47
N GLY A 179 -12.00 45.00 -5.76
CA GLY A 179 -11.80 46.06 -6.76
C GLY A 179 -10.42 46.68 -6.99
N GLN A 180 -9.95 46.48 -8.23
CA GLN A 180 -9.22 47.42 -9.11
C GLN A 180 -7.68 47.46 -9.05
N GLY A 181 -7.09 47.29 -10.24
CA GLY A 181 -5.86 47.97 -10.64
C GLY A 181 -4.65 47.10 -10.98
N ALA A 182 -4.78 46.12 -11.88
CA ALA A 182 -3.60 45.50 -12.51
C ALA A 182 -3.09 46.43 -13.63
N ASN A 183 -1.87 46.97 -13.45
CA ASN A 183 -1.10 47.53 -14.56
C ASN A 183 -0.28 46.41 -15.19
N ASP A 184 -0.59 46.16 -16.45
CA ASP A 184 0.12 45.29 -17.38
C ASP A 184 1.60 45.65 -17.48
N HIS A 185 2.45 44.65 -17.27
CA HIS A 185 3.62 44.37 -18.10
C HIS A 185 4.05 42.91 -17.88
N ALA A 186 3.20 41.98 -18.32
CA ALA A 186 3.61 40.62 -18.65
C ALA A 186 3.46 40.47 -20.16
N GLN A 187 4.59 40.45 -20.86
CA GLN A 187 4.64 40.06 -22.26
C GLN A 187 4.09 38.65 -22.39
N ASN A 188 3.09 38.53 -23.25
CA ASN A 188 2.49 37.29 -23.75
C ASN A 188 3.54 36.20 -24.02
N SER A 189 3.57 35.17 -23.18
CA SER A 189 3.87 33.82 -23.62
C SER A 189 2.54 33.06 -23.71
N VAL A 190 2.02 33.04 -24.94
CA VAL A 190 0.90 32.23 -25.39
C VAL A 190 1.15 30.76 -24.99
N GLY A 191 0.10 30.09 -24.52
CA GLY A 191 0.15 28.73 -23.96
C GLY A 191 0.97 27.74 -24.78
N VAL A 192 2.03 27.22 -24.15
CA VAL A 192 2.66 25.96 -24.54
C VAL A 192 1.76 24.87 -23.96
N GLY A 193 1.00 24.19 -24.82
CA GLY A 193 0.27 23.00 -24.39
C GLY A 193 1.24 21.98 -23.80
N GLU A 194 0.89 21.40 -22.64
CA GLU A 194 1.63 20.32 -21.99
C GLU A 194 2.10 19.31 -23.04
N HIS A 195 3.42 19.15 -23.18
CA HIS A 195 3.94 18.21 -24.17
C HIS A 195 3.51 16.79 -23.77
N PRO A 196 3.04 15.94 -24.70
CA PRO A 196 2.48 14.61 -24.37
C PRO A 196 3.43 13.63 -23.67
N TRP A 197 4.66 14.00 -23.33
CA TRP A 197 5.70 13.14 -22.77
C TRP A 197 6.09 13.56 -21.34
N GLU A 198 5.60 14.72 -20.89
CA GLU A 198 5.98 15.33 -19.62
C GLU A 198 5.57 14.47 -18.41
N VAL A 199 6.49 14.35 -17.46
CA VAL A 199 6.27 13.61 -16.21
C VAL A 199 5.62 14.54 -15.20
N THR A 200 4.29 14.48 -15.08
CA THR A 200 3.53 15.21 -14.06
C THR A 200 3.64 14.55 -12.68
N ASP A 201 3.33 15.28 -11.61
CA ASP A 201 3.24 14.71 -10.26
C ASP A 201 2.18 13.61 -10.15
N MET A 202 1.12 13.65 -10.99
CA MET A 202 0.14 12.57 -11.07
C MET A 202 0.73 11.30 -11.69
N THR A 203 1.60 11.44 -12.70
CA THR A 203 2.35 10.31 -13.27
C THR A 203 3.29 9.70 -12.23
N ARG A 204 4.03 10.53 -11.48
CA ARG A 204 4.89 10.08 -10.39
C ARG A 204 4.10 9.39 -9.28
N LEU A 205 2.93 9.91 -8.93
CA LEU A 205 2.02 9.27 -7.98
C LEU A 205 1.58 7.88 -8.49
N ARG A 206 1.17 7.74 -9.75
CA ARG A 206 0.78 6.43 -10.32
C ARG A 206 1.91 5.41 -10.24
N ARG A 207 3.14 5.81 -10.57
CA ARG A 207 4.34 4.99 -10.42
C ARG A 207 4.54 4.54 -8.97
N PHE A 208 4.45 5.50 -8.04
CA PHE A 208 4.53 5.21 -6.61
C PHE A 208 3.43 4.23 -6.16
N LEU A 209 2.18 4.48 -6.53
CA LEU A 209 1.05 3.62 -6.17
C LEU A 209 1.16 2.22 -6.77
N CYS A 210 1.70 2.09 -7.98
CA CYS A 210 1.84 0.79 -8.63
C CYS A 210 2.99 -0.04 -8.04
N TYR A 211 4.15 0.56 -7.73
CA TYR A 211 5.33 -0.23 -7.32
C TYR A 211 6.20 0.35 -6.19
N GLY A 212 5.89 1.53 -5.68
CA GLY A 212 6.52 2.11 -4.49
C GLY A 212 7.69 3.04 -4.76
N SER A 213 7.85 3.52 -6.00
CA SER A 213 8.85 4.52 -6.37
C SER A 213 8.23 5.55 -7.33
N GLU A 214 8.57 6.82 -7.17
CA GLU A 214 8.17 7.90 -8.09
C GLU A 214 9.05 7.98 -9.34
N MET A 215 10.22 7.34 -9.28
CA MET A 215 11.19 7.31 -10.36
C MET A 215 10.73 6.36 -11.47
N ALA A 216 11.27 6.56 -12.68
CA ALA A 216 11.10 5.64 -13.82
C ALA A 216 11.85 4.30 -13.63
N ILE A 217 11.92 3.78 -12.40
CA ILE A 217 12.70 2.61 -12.04
C ILE A 217 11.85 1.71 -11.12
N TYR A 218 11.64 0.47 -11.55
CA TYR A 218 11.07 -0.60 -10.75
C TYR A 218 12.18 -1.47 -10.14
N ASP A 219 12.16 -1.69 -8.82
CA ASP A 219 13.00 -2.72 -8.18
C ASP A 219 12.14 -3.85 -7.63
N THR A 220 12.54 -5.08 -7.97
CA THR A 220 11.99 -6.32 -7.41
C THR A 220 12.10 -6.38 -5.89
N LYS A 221 13.08 -5.68 -5.30
CA LYS A 221 13.18 -5.50 -3.85
C LYS A 221 12.14 -4.51 -3.33
N GLU A 222 11.49 -4.87 -2.25
CA GLU A 222 10.62 -3.95 -1.52
C GLU A 222 11.46 -3.08 -0.59
N HIS A 223 11.27 -1.76 -0.69
CA HIS A 223 11.89 -0.78 0.18
C HIS A 223 10.91 -0.32 1.24
N ARG A 224 11.43 0.04 2.41
CA ARG A 224 10.60 0.64 3.45
C ARG A 224 10.09 1.99 2.98
N LEU A 225 8.78 2.15 2.98
CA LEU A 225 8.13 3.40 2.60
C LEU A 225 8.22 4.42 3.74
N GLY A 226 8.44 5.67 3.37
CA GLY A 226 8.45 6.83 4.26
C GLY A 226 8.03 8.09 3.52
N MET A 227 7.90 9.21 4.23
CA MET A 227 7.49 10.48 3.60
C MET A 227 8.44 10.92 2.48
N GLU A 228 9.73 10.62 2.61
CA GLU A 228 10.76 10.90 1.58
C GLU A 228 10.58 10.11 0.28
N SER A 229 9.86 8.99 0.32
CA SER A 229 9.59 8.15 -0.86
C SER A 229 8.37 8.59 -1.67
N ALA A 230 7.61 9.59 -1.18
CA ALA A 230 6.32 10.00 -1.73
C ALA A 230 6.24 11.53 -1.92
N LEU A 231 7.25 12.15 -2.54
CA LEU A 231 7.32 13.60 -2.71
C LEU A 231 6.22 14.16 -3.62
N ALA A 232 5.87 13.48 -4.71
CA ALA A 232 4.77 13.85 -5.60
C ALA A 232 3.41 13.77 -4.89
N LEU A 233 3.21 12.76 -4.04
CA LEU A 233 2.03 12.69 -3.18
C LEU A 233 1.92 13.94 -2.29
N LEU A 234 3.01 14.32 -1.62
CA LEU A 234 3.05 15.49 -0.75
C LEU A 234 2.86 16.80 -1.51
N SER A 235 3.41 16.89 -2.72
CA SER A 235 3.24 18.02 -3.65
C SER A 235 1.77 18.22 -4.03
N LEU A 236 1.10 17.15 -4.50
CA LEU A 236 -0.32 17.18 -4.87
C LEU A 236 -1.22 17.55 -3.69
N LEU A 237 -0.89 17.09 -2.48
CA LEU A 237 -1.60 17.47 -1.27
C LEU A 237 -1.44 18.97 -0.95
N GLN A 238 -0.23 19.52 -1.12
CA GLN A 238 0.06 20.94 -0.92
C GLN A 238 -0.68 21.83 -1.94
N GLU A 239 -0.85 21.35 -3.17
CA GLU A 239 -1.64 22.02 -4.22
C GLU A 239 -3.16 21.95 -3.98
N GLY A 240 -3.62 21.30 -2.91
CA GLY A 240 -5.05 21.13 -2.62
C GLY A 240 -5.74 20.05 -3.46
N ARG A 241 -4.98 19.19 -4.12
CA ARG A 241 -5.48 18.13 -5.03
C ARG A 241 -5.68 16.79 -4.34
N GLY A 242 -5.80 16.77 -3.01
CA GLY A 242 -5.87 15.53 -2.23
C GLY A 242 -7.11 14.66 -2.53
N CYS A 243 -8.23 15.24 -2.97
CA CYS A 243 -9.38 14.47 -3.44
C CYS A 243 -9.05 13.64 -4.70
N GLU A 244 -8.30 14.21 -5.64
CA GLU A 244 -7.85 13.50 -6.86
C GLU A 244 -6.94 12.34 -6.48
N VAL A 245 -6.01 12.56 -5.55
CA VAL A 245 -5.10 11.52 -5.04
C VAL A 245 -5.90 10.35 -4.46
N VAL A 246 -6.88 10.63 -3.60
CA VAL A 246 -7.70 9.58 -2.97
C VAL A 246 -8.49 8.78 -4.01
N GLU A 247 -9.06 9.46 -4.99
CA GLU A 247 -9.81 8.78 -6.06
C GLU A 247 -8.89 7.91 -6.91
N GLU A 248 -7.68 8.38 -7.21
CA GLU A 248 -6.68 7.61 -7.95
C GLU A 248 -6.23 6.36 -7.17
N VAL A 249 -5.98 6.50 -5.85
CA VAL A 249 -5.67 5.37 -4.95
C VAL A 249 -6.80 4.34 -4.97
N LYS A 250 -8.05 4.81 -4.86
CA LYS A 250 -9.24 3.95 -4.88
C LYS A 250 -9.37 3.23 -6.24
N ARG A 251 -9.27 3.97 -7.35
CA ARG A 251 -9.40 3.44 -8.70
C ARG A 251 -8.39 2.33 -8.97
N LEU A 252 -7.10 2.58 -8.69
CA LEU A 252 -6.04 1.60 -8.89
C LEU A 252 -6.23 0.36 -8.00
N ALA A 253 -6.59 0.55 -6.73
CA ALA A 253 -6.89 -0.57 -5.83
C ALA A 253 -8.08 -1.42 -6.32
N GLN A 254 -9.12 -0.77 -6.85
CA GLN A 254 -10.31 -1.43 -7.39
C GLN A 254 -10.00 -2.29 -8.61
N GLU A 255 -9.25 -1.74 -9.57
CA GLU A 255 -8.84 -2.41 -10.80
C GLU A 255 -7.77 -3.50 -10.58
N GLY A 256 -7.14 -3.57 -9.40
CA GLY A 256 -6.10 -4.55 -9.12
C GLY A 256 -4.79 -4.29 -9.89
N ARG A 257 -4.52 -3.03 -10.24
CA ARG A 257 -3.31 -2.60 -10.98
C ARG A 257 -2.03 -2.48 -10.15
N PRO A 258 -2.08 -2.18 -8.83
CA PRO A 258 -0.87 -2.14 -8.03
C PRO A 258 -0.17 -3.48 -7.94
N VAL A 259 1.13 -3.48 -8.19
CA VAL A 259 2.02 -4.63 -7.97
C VAL A 259 2.10 -4.94 -6.47
N ARG A 260 2.08 -3.89 -5.64
CA ARG A 260 2.15 -3.98 -4.18
C ARG A 260 1.00 -3.16 -3.60
N ALA A 261 0.34 -3.69 -2.56
CA ALA A 261 -0.70 -2.95 -1.85
C ALA A 261 -0.12 -1.83 -0.95
N ASN A 262 1.11 -2.00 -0.45
CA ASN A 262 1.73 -1.13 0.55
C ASN A 262 1.80 0.35 0.15
N PRO A 263 2.17 0.74 -1.09
CA PRO A 263 2.16 2.14 -1.50
C PRO A 263 0.77 2.78 -1.47
N SER A 264 -0.27 2.07 -1.91
CA SER A 264 -1.65 2.54 -1.83
C SER A 264 -2.11 2.72 -0.38
N LEU A 265 -1.76 1.77 0.50
CA LEU A 265 -2.06 1.85 1.93
C LEU A 265 -1.33 3.02 2.60
N PHE A 266 -0.08 3.26 2.23
CA PHE A 266 0.71 4.39 2.72
C PHE A 266 0.11 5.73 2.26
N ALA A 267 -0.18 5.87 0.96
CA ALA A 267 -0.80 7.08 0.42
C ALA A 267 -2.15 7.38 1.10
N LEU A 268 -2.99 6.36 1.26
CA LEU A 268 -4.26 6.49 1.98
C LEU A 268 -4.05 6.90 3.45
N ALA A 269 -3.04 6.34 4.12
CA ALA A 269 -2.70 6.70 5.50
C ALA A 269 -2.28 8.17 5.64
N VAL A 270 -1.50 8.69 4.69
CA VAL A 270 -1.11 10.11 4.62
C VAL A 270 -2.33 10.99 4.33
N CYS A 271 -3.13 10.69 3.31
CA CYS A 271 -4.36 11.44 3.00
C CYS A 271 -5.35 11.47 4.18
N SER A 272 -5.46 10.36 4.93
CA SER A 272 -6.35 10.26 6.09
C SER A 272 -5.89 11.07 7.32
N GLN A 273 -4.72 11.69 7.27
CA GLN A 273 -4.16 12.58 8.30
C GLN A 273 -3.95 14.00 7.79
N HIS A 274 -4.33 14.28 6.53
CA HIS A 274 -4.18 15.60 5.94
C HIS A 274 -5.09 16.64 6.63
N SER A 275 -4.66 17.91 6.62
CA SER A 275 -5.40 19.03 7.23
C SER A 275 -6.67 19.38 6.47
N ASP A 276 -6.69 19.17 5.14
CA ASP A 276 -7.90 19.34 4.33
C ASP A 276 -8.97 18.29 4.66
N LEU A 277 -10.15 18.78 5.05
CA LEU A 277 -11.28 17.96 5.48
C LEU A 277 -11.81 17.07 4.34
N LYS A 278 -11.87 17.57 3.11
CA LYS A 278 -12.43 16.82 1.97
C LYS A 278 -11.55 15.62 1.63
N THR A 279 -10.25 15.84 1.53
CA THR A 279 -9.24 14.80 1.32
C THR A 279 -9.33 13.72 2.38
N ARG A 280 -9.38 14.13 3.66
CA ARG A 280 -9.42 13.19 4.77
C ARG A 280 -10.72 12.38 4.81
N GLN A 281 -11.88 13.02 4.59
CA GLN A 281 -13.15 12.32 4.49
C GLN A 281 -13.17 11.34 3.31
N GLY A 282 -12.63 11.74 2.17
CA GLY A 282 -12.44 10.87 1.02
C GLY A 282 -11.63 9.62 1.37
N ALA A 283 -10.47 9.82 2.02
CA ALA A 283 -9.58 8.72 2.40
C ALA A 283 -10.28 7.69 3.31
N PHE A 284 -11.06 8.15 4.30
CA PHE A 284 -11.82 7.24 5.15
C PHE A 284 -12.98 6.54 4.42
N ARG A 285 -13.63 7.20 3.45
CA ARG A 285 -14.66 6.56 2.61
C ARG A 285 -14.07 5.47 1.72
N ALA A 286 -12.87 5.68 1.20
CA ALA A 286 -12.15 4.70 0.37
C ALA A 286 -11.51 3.55 1.17
N LEU A 287 -11.57 3.58 2.51
CA LEU A 287 -10.87 2.61 3.36
C LEU A 287 -11.25 1.16 3.04
N SER A 288 -12.53 0.84 2.94
CA SER A 288 -13.00 -0.52 2.66
C SER A 288 -12.70 -0.98 1.22
N ASP A 289 -12.62 -0.05 0.27
CA ASP A 289 -12.28 -0.36 -1.12
C ASP A 289 -10.81 -0.77 -1.27
N VAL A 290 -9.93 -0.12 -0.51
CA VAL A 290 -8.47 -0.34 -0.53
C VAL A 290 -8.05 -1.46 0.44
N CYS A 291 -8.58 -1.46 1.66
CA CYS A 291 -8.27 -2.44 2.69
C CYS A 291 -9.19 -3.67 2.60
N ARG A 292 -8.97 -4.53 1.61
CA ARG A 292 -9.83 -5.71 1.34
C ARG A 292 -9.65 -6.87 2.31
N VAL A 293 -8.47 -7.02 2.91
CA VAL A 293 -8.14 -8.11 3.84
C VAL A 293 -7.58 -7.54 5.16
N PRO A 294 -7.64 -8.29 6.28
CA PRO A 294 -7.14 -7.81 7.58
C PRO A 294 -5.72 -7.26 7.54
N GLU A 295 -4.83 -7.91 6.79
CA GLU A 295 -3.44 -7.48 6.63
C GLU A 295 -3.33 -6.05 6.07
N HIS A 296 -4.19 -5.67 5.11
CA HIS A 296 -4.21 -4.31 4.57
C HIS A 296 -4.63 -3.30 5.64
N LEU A 297 -5.66 -3.62 6.41
CA LEU A 297 -6.15 -2.76 7.49
C LEU A 297 -5.08 -2.58 8.58
N PHE A 298 -4.43 -3.66 8.99
CA PHE A 298 -3.33 -3.61 9.96
C PHE A 298 -2.16 -2.75 9.45
N THR A 299 -1.76 -2.93 8.20
CA THR A 299 -0.69 -2.15 7.58
C THR A 299 -1.06 -0.67 7.43
N PHE A 300 -2.30 -0.35 7.05
CA PHE A 300 -2.80 1.03 7.01
C PHE A 300 -2.72 1.70 8.39
N ILE A 301 -3.16 1.03 9.46
CA ILE A 301 -3.07 1.56 10.83
C ILE A 301 -1.61 1.74 11.25
N GLN A 302 -0.73 0.80 10.88
CA GLN A 302 0.70 0.92 11.14
C GLN A 302 1.31 2.13 10.41
N TYR A 303 1.00 2.36 9.13
CA TYR A 303 1.46 3.55 8.42
C TYR A 303 0.91 4.84 9.01
N LYS A 304 -0.34 4.85 9.48
CA LYS A 304 -0.86 6.00 10.22
C LYS A 304 -0.05 6.28 11.48
N LYS A 305 0.32 5.23 12.20
CA LYS A 305 1.17 5.35 13.39
C LYS A 305 2.56 5.88 13.07
N GLU A 306 3.18 5.41 12.00
CA GLU A 306 4.52 5.87 11.57
C GLU A 306 4.50 7.31 11.05
N ALA A 307 3.44 7.71 10.34
CA ALA A 307 3.30 9.09 9.84
C ALA A 307 2.99 10.12 10.96
N LYS A 308 2.56 9.67 12.15
CA LYS A 308 2.18 10.53 13.29
C LYS A 308 3.28 11.54 13.65
N GLU A 309 4.54 11.11 13.72
CA GLU A 309 5.66 11.97 14.13
C GLU A 309 5.92 13.08 13.10
N GLY A 310 5.75 12.78 11.80
CA GLY A 310 5.88 13.75 10.72
C GLY A 310 4.70 14.70 10.59
N MET A 311 3.48 14.24 10.90
CA MET A 311 2.23 15.00 10.72
C MET A 311 1.72 15.70 11.98
N ARG A 312 2.30 15.41 13.16
CA ARG A 312 2.00 16.01 14.48
C ARG A 312 0.53 15.91 14.94
N CYS A 313 -0.25 15.00 14.37
CA CYS A 313 -1.68 14.81 14.70
C CYS A 313 -1.95 13.53 15.51
N GLY A 314 -3.13 13.46 16.14
CA GLY A 314 -3.61 12.25 16.82
C GLY A 314 -4.02 11.13 15.85
N ILE A 315 -3.89 9.85 16.25
CA ILE A 315 -4.27 8.71 15.40
C ILE A 315 -5.77 8.38 15.54
N TRP A 316 -6.24 8.21 16.78
CA TRP A 316 -7.56 7.65 17.09
C TRP A 316 -8.65 8.71 17.28
N GLY A 317 -8.83 9.59 16.30
CA GLY A 317 -9.96 10.52 16.25
C GLY A 317 -11.29 9.84 15.90
N ARG A 318 -12.41 10.57 16.03
CA ARG A 318 -13.78 10.08 15.74
C ARG A 318 -13.89 9.45 14.34
N ALA A 319 -13.25 10.07 13.34
CA ALA A 319 -13.27 9.60 11.96
C ALA A 319 -12.60 8.22 11.78
N LEU A 320 -11.43 7.98 12.38
CA LEU A 320 -10.77 6.67 12.29
C LEU A 320 -11.57 5.60 13.03
N ARG A 321 -12.07 5.91 14.23
CA ARG A 321 -12.91 4.99 15.02
C ARG A 321 -14.12 4.53 14.20
N LYS A 322 -14.83 5.48 13.59
CA LYS A 322 -15.95 5.18 12.69
C LYS A 322 -15.52 4.35 11.49
N ALA A 323 -14.44 4.72 10.79
CA ALA A 323 -14.00 4.00 9.59
C ALA A 323 -13.62 2.54 9.89
N VAL A 324 -12.93 2.29 11.00
CA VAL A 324 -12.59 0.93 11.45
C VAL A 324 -13.85 0.16 11.85
N SER A 325 -14.77 0.79 12.59
CA SER A 325 -16.05 0.15 12.94
C SER A 325 -16.88 -0.22 11.70
N ASP A 326 -16.96 0.70 10.72
CA ASP A 326 -17.66 0.48 9.46
C ASP A 326 -16.99 -0.64 8.66
N TRP A 327 -15.67 -0.80 8.74
CA TRP A 327 -14.96 -1.88 8.07
C TRP A 327 -15.40 -3.26 8.56
N TYR A 328 -15.58 -3.45 9.87
CA TYR A 328 -16.09 -4.71 10.44
C TYR A 328 -17.58 -4.91 10.16
N ASN A 329 -18.38 -3.86 10.38
CA ASN A 329 -19.84 -3.94 10.31
C ASN A 329 -20.40 -4.13 8.90
N LYS A 330 -19.62 -3.83 7.85
CA LYS A 330 -20.05 -3.98 6.45
C LYS A 330 -19.67 -5.32 5.84
N GLN A 331 -18.97 -6.21 6.57
CA GLN A 331 -18.60 -7.52 6.06
C GLN A 331 -19.77 -8.50 6.16
N ASP A 332 -19.77 -9.48 5.25
CA ASP A 332 -20.51 -10.72 5.43
C ASP A 332 -19.98 -11.46 6.69
N ALA A 333 -20.88 -12.02 7.50
CA ALA A 333 -20.50 -12.61 8.79
C ALA A 333 -19.56 -13.81 8.63
N MET A 334 -19.82 -14.70 7.66
CA MET A 334 -18.96 -15.85 7.39
C MET A 334 -17.61 -15.40 6.82
N GLY A 335 -17.62 -14.44 5.89
CA GLY A 335 -16.41 -13.82 5.36
C GLY A 335 -15.53 -13.20 6.45
N LEU A 336 -16.14 -12.51 7.43
CA LEU A 336 -15.42 -11.96 8.58
C LEU A 336 -14.86 -13.07 9.48
N ALA A 337 -15.64 -14.11 9.78
CA ALA A 337 -15.19 -15.25 10.60
C ALA A 337 -13.97 -15.97 9.97
N LEU A 338 -14.01 -16.19 8.65
CA LEU A 338 -12.87 -16.70 7.87
C LEU A 338 -11.65 -15.78 7.97
N ALA A 339 -11.85 -14.47 7.79
CA ALA A 339 -10.76 -13.49 7.79
C ALA A 339 -10.06 -13.40 9.16
N VAL A 340 -10.82 -13.35 10.27
CA VAL A 340 -10.27 -13.15 11.63
C VAL A 340 -9.59 -14.39 12.18
N THR A 341 -10.02 -15.58 11.76
CA THR A 341 -9.39 -16.85 12.15
C THR A 341 -8.12 -17.12 11.35
N LYS A 342 -8.10 -16.73 10.06
CA LYS A 342 -6.93 -16.84 9.17
C LYS A 342 -5.84 -15.81 9.50
N TYR A 343 -6.21 -14.55 9.77
CA TYR A 343 -5.28 -13.44 9.99
C TYR A 343 -5.41 -12.84 11.38
N LYS A 344 -5.06 -13.60 12.42
CA LYS A 344 -5.18 -13.14 13.82
C LYS A 344 -4.38 -11.87 14.13
N THR A 345 -3.13 -11.82 13.66
CA THR A 345 -2.20 -10.71 13.91
C THR A 345 -1.23 -10.49 12.75
N ARG A 346 -0.93 -9.23 12.42
CA ARG A 346 0.14 -8.82 11.50
C ARG A 346 0.71 -7.46 11.91
N GLY A 347 2.00 -7.26 11.69
CA GLY A 347 2.65 -5.95 11.90
C GLY A 347 2.52 -5.40 13.33
N GLY A 348 2.36 -6.26 14.33
CA GLY A 348 2.15 -5.86 15.73
C GLY A 348 0.71 -5.44 16.07
N TRP A 349 -0.25 -5.61 15.15
CA TRP A 349 -1.67 -5.33 15.37
C TRP A 349 -2.50 -6.62 15.36
N SER A 350 -3.55 -6.64 16.16
CA SER A 350 -4.56 -7.70 16.21
C SER A 350 -5.96 -7.14 15.96
N HIS A 351 -6.91 -8.01 15.61
CA HIS A 351 -8.32 -7.62 15.57
C HIS A 351 -8.82 -7.11 16.92
N GLN A 352 -8.35 -7.69 18.03
CA GLN A 352 -8.69 -7.26 19.38
C GLN A 352 -8.25 -5.81 19.65
N ASP A 353 -7.06 -5.43 19.20
CA ASP A 353 -6.57 -4.05 19.32
C ASP A 353 -7.47 -3.07 18.55
N LEU A 354 -7.80 -3.41 17.30
CA LEU A 354 -8.63 -2.55 16.47
C LEU A 354 -10.04 -2.40 17.03
N LEU A 355 -10.69 -3.48 17.50
CA LEU A 355 -12.01 -3.40 18.13
C LEU A 355 -11.98 -2.56 19.42
N ARG A 356 -10.95 -2.75 20.25
CA ARG A 356 -10.75 -1.98 21.49
C ARG A 356 -10.58 -0.49 21.22
N LEU A 357 -9.70 -0.13 20.29
CA LEU A 357 -9.34 1.27 20.03
C LEU A 357 -10.37 2.02 19.17
N SER A 358 -11.09 1.30 18.32
CA SER A 358 -12.20 1.87 17.54
C SER A 358 -13.48 2.07 18.35
N HIS A 359 -13.61 1.37 19.48
CA HIS A 359 -14.88 1.25 20.22
C HIS A 359 -16.01 0.80 19.28
N ALA A 360 -15.71 -0.11 18.36
CA ALA A 360 -16.67 -0.58 17.37
C ALA A 360 -17.89 -1.20 18.05
N LYS A 361 -19.08 -0.67 17.73
CA LYS A 361 -20.36 -1.26 18.13
C LYS A 361 -20.83 -2.19 17.00
N PRO A 362 -20.98 -3.49 17.26
CA PRO A 362 -21.48 -4.43 16.25
C PRO A 362 -22.83 -4.01 15.68
N ALA A 363 -22.98 -4.08 14.35
CA ALA A 363 -24.22 -3.68 13.67
C ALA A 363 -25.35 -4.73 13.74
N ASN A 364 -24.99 -6.01 13.90
CA ASN A 364 -25.94 -7.11 14.02
C ASN A 364 -25.40 -8.18 15.00
N GLU A 365 -26.22 -9.19 15.26
CA GLU A 365 -25.92 -10.24 16.23
C GLU A 365 -24.76 -11.14 15.77
N ALA A 366 -24.66 -11.46 14.48
CA ALA A 366 -23.55 -12.25 13.94
C ALA A 366 -22.18 -11.55 14.09
N ILE A 367 -22.12 -10.23 13.86
CA ILE A 367 -20.91 -9.43 14.13
C ILE A 367 -20.66 -9.30 15.64
N THR A 368 -21.71 -9.30 16.47
CA THR A 368 -21.60 -9.32 17.94
C THR A 368 -20.93 -10.61 18.41
N LEU A 369 -21.38 -11.75 17.88
CA LEU A 369 -20.82 -13.07 18.10
C LEU A 369 -19.32 -13.10 17.76
N ILE A 370 -18.94 -12.66 16.57
CA ILE A 370 -17.54 -12.65 16.12
C ILE A 370 -16.70 -11.68 16.94
N SER A 371 -17.23 -10.50 17.28
CA SER A 371 -16.54 -9.51 18.12
C SER A 371 -16.30 -10.07 19.54
N LYS A 372 -17.27 -10.81 20.09
CA LYS A 372 -17.11 -11.52 21.38
C LYS A 372 -16.05 -12.61 21.27
N TYR A 373 -16.05 -13.41 20.21
CA TYR A 373 -15.01 -14.41 19.95
C TYR A 373 -13.60 -13.78 19.96
N ILE A 374 -13.41 -12.66 19.26
CA ILE A 374 -12.12 -11.97 19.18
C ILE A 374 -11.68 -11.39 20.53
N THR A 375 -12.61 -10.79 21.28
CA THR A 375 -12.28 -10.02 22.49
C THR A 375 -12.27 -10.84 23.77
N LYS A 376 -13.06 -11.91 23.85
CA LYS A 376 -13.27 -12.73 25.04
C LYS A 376 -12.91 -14.21 24.84
N GLY A 377 -12.83 -14.68 23.60
CA GLY A 377 -12.50 -16.07 23.27
C GLY A 377 -13.72 -16.97 23.18
N TRP A 378 -13.48 -18.23 22.78
CA TRP A 378 -14.51 -19.20 22.44
C TRP A 378 -15.42 -19.61 23.60
N LYS A 379 -14.87 -19.83 24.80
CA LYS A 379 -15.65 -20.27 25.97
C LYS A 379 -16.78 -19.30 26.31
N GLU A 380 -16.49 -18.00 26.24
CA GLU A 380 -17.47 -16.93 26.51
C GLU A 380 -18.52 -16.80 25.41
N VAL A 381 -18.17 -17.19 24.18
CA VAL A 381 -19.14 -17.29 23.09
C VAL A 381 -20.07 -18.47 23.32
N GLN A 382 -19.56 -19.65 23.68
CA GLN A 382 -20.41 -20.81 23.97
C GLN A 382 -21.43 -20.47 25.06
N VAL A 383 -20.97 -19.96 26.21
CA VAL A 383 -21.85 -19.56 27.33
C VAL A 383 -22.92 -18.55 26.89
N ALA A 384 -22.58 -17.60 26.02
CA ALA A 384 -23.51 -16.55 25.60
C ALA A 384 -24.54 -16.99 24.55
N TYR A 385 -24.28 -18.06 23.79
CA TYR A 385 -25.09 -18.44 22.62
C TYR A 385 -25.67 -19.86 22.70
N THR A 386 -25.35 -20.67 23.72
CA THR A 386 -25.90 -22.03 23.88
C THR A 386 -27.42 -22.04 24.06
N ASP A 387 -27.98 -21.16 24.91
CA ASP A 387 -29.42 -21.13 25.22
C ASP A 387 -30.18 -20.03 24.45
N LYS A 388 -29.52 -19.39 23.48
CA LYS A 388 -30.08 -18.27 22.71
C LYS A 388 -30.73 -18.79 21.42
N GLU A 389 -31.88 -18.23 21.07
CA GLU A 389 -32.47 -18.44 19.74
C GLU A 389 -31.59 -17.73 18.70
N ASN A 390 -30.87 -18.52 17.91
CA ASN A 390 -29.87 -18.04 16.96
C ASN A 390 -30.42 -18.10 15.53
N SER A 391 -30.13 -17.08 14.73
CA SER A 391 -30.47 -17.08 13.31
C SER A 391 -29.68 -18.13 12.52
N GLU A 392 -30.14 -18.49 11.32
CA GLU A 392 -29.44 -19.46 10.46
C GLU A 392 -27.99 -19.01 10.14
N GLU A 393 -27.77 -17.71 9.98
CA GLU A 393 -26.44 -17.12 9.77
C GLU A 393 -25.54 -17.30 11.01
N GLU A 394 -26.06 -17.02 12.20
CA GLU A 394 -25.32 -17.21 13.46
C GLU A 394 -24.98 -18.67 13.72
N VAL A 395 -25.90 -19.61 13.45
CA VAL A 395 -25.66 -21.05 13.59
C VAL A 395 -24.51 -21.49 12.68
N LYS A 396 -24.47 -21.02 11.44
CA LYS A 396 -23.36 -21.30 10.51
C LYS A 396 -22.03 -20.75 11.04
N VAL A 397 -22.01 -19.52 11.54
CA VAL A 397 -20.80 -18.90 12.10
C VAL A 397 -20.35 -19.63 13.38
N LEU A 398 -21.27 -19.99 14.27
CA LEU A 398 -20.98 -20.78 15.49
C LEU A 398 -20.36 -22.13 15.14
N SER A 399 -20.98 -22.86 14.20
CA SER A 399 -20.47 -24.16 13.73
C SER A 399 -19.06 -24.02 13.13
N TYR A 400 -18.81 -23.00 12.32
CA TYR A 400 -17.50 -22.73 11.76
C TYR A 400 -16.45 -22.39 12.84
N LEU A 401 -16.77 -21.49 13.78
CA LEU A 401 -15.85 -21.11 14.86
C LEU A 401 -15.57 -22.28 15.80
N GLU A 402 -16.57 -23.12 16.05
CA GLU A 402 -16.40 -24.37 16.80
C GLU A 402 -15.40 -25.30 16.10
N ALA A 403 -15.55 -25.51 14.79
CA ALA A 403 -14.62 -26.32 14.01
C ALA A 403 -13.17 -25.80 14.10
N VAL A 404 -12.98 -24.49 13.95
CA VAL A 404 -11.67 -23.84 14.07
C VAL A 404 -11.06 -24.04 15.47
N GLU A 405 -11.87 -24.01 16.53
CA GLU A 405 -11.39 -24.26 17.89
C GLU A 405 -11.15 -25.74 18.15
N ARG A 406 -12.01 -26.62 17.65
CA ARG A 406 -11.89 -28.07 17.78
C ARG A 406 -10.61 -28.59 17.15
N VAL A 407 -10.27 -28.11 15.95
CA VAL A 407 -8.99 -28.43 15.30
C VAL A 407 -7.80 -28.10 16.22
N LYS A 408 -7.78 -26.94 16.86
CA LYS A 408 -6.65 -26.52 17.74
C LYS A 408 -6.47 -27.40 18.98
N HIS A 409 -7.48 -28.16 19.37
CA HIS A 409 -7.43 -29.02 20.56
C HIS A 409 -7.39 -30.51 20.21
N SER A 410 -7.62 -30.87 18.95
CA SER A 410 -7.54 -32.24 18.48
C SER A 410 -6.10 -32.64 18.13
N ALA A 411 -5.71 -33.83 18.60
CA ALA A 411 -4.51 -34.53 18.17
C ALA A 411 -4.82 -35.66 17.18
N ASP A 412 -6.11 -35.91 16.88
CA ASP A 412 -6.54 -36.95 15.95
C ASP A 412 -6.50 -36.42 14.51
N GLU A 413 -5.61 -37.01 13.71
CA GLU A 413 -5.39 -36.66 12.31
C GLU A 413 -6.63 -36.88 11.45
N MET A 414 -7.47 -37.87 11.77
CA MET A 414 -8.69 -38.17 11.01
C MET A 414 -9.78 -37.15 11.28
N GLU A 415 -9.96 -36.76 12.54
CA GLU A 415 -10.87 -35.68 12.93
C GLU A 415 -10.45 -34.36 12.28
N VAL A 416 -9.17 -34.02 12.34
CA VAL A 416 -8.64 -32.79 11.71
C VAL A 416 -8.88 -32.82 10.19
N SER A 417 -8.65 -33.96 9.53
CA SER A 417 -8.89 -34.12 8.10
C SER A 417 -10.37 -33.94 7.73
N HIS A 418 -11.28 -34.49 8.54
CA HIS A 418 -12.71 -34.31 8.35
C HIS A 418 -13.14 -32.84 8.50
N LEU A 419 -12.66 -32.15 9.53
CA LEU A 419 -12.96 -30.74 9.77
C LEU A 419 -12.44 -29.83 8.65
N ILE A 420 -11.29 -30.17 8.05
CA ILE A 420 -10.77 -29.45 6.87
C ILE A 420 -11.71 -29.60 5.68
N GLU A 421 -12.20 -30.81 5.41
CA GLU A 421 -13.07 -31.08 4.27
C GLU A 421 -14.46 -30.47 4.42
N GLU A 422 -15.03 -30.54 5.63
CA GLU A 422 -16.36 -30.01 5.93
C GLU A 422 -16.40 -28.48 5.94
N HIS A 423 -15.42 -27.84 6.62
CA HIS A 423 -15.42 -26.39 6.84
C HIS A 423 -14.42 -25.64 5.96
N LYS A 424 -13.76 -26.32 5.02
CA LYS A 424 -12.78 -25.75 4.08
C LYS A 424 -11.67 -24.97 4.80
N LEU A 425 -11.15 -25.55 5.87
CA LEU A 425 -10.10 -24.91 6.67
C LEU A 425 -8.80 -24.83 5.88
N GLU A 426 -8.08 -23.72 6.06
CA GLU A 426 -6.78 -23.49 5.46
C GLU A 426 -5.64 -23.76 6.46
N ARG A 427 -4.42 -23.81 5.92
CA ARG A 427 -3.19 -24.09 6.67
C ARG A 427 -2.99 -23.14 7.86
N GLU A 428 -3.36 -21.88 7.73
CA GLU A 428 -3.19 -20.84 8.75
C GLU A 428 -4.05 -21.08 10.02
N GLN A 429 -5.12 -21.87 9.92
CA GLN A 429 -5.95 -22.24 11.08
C GLN A 429 -5.44 -23.48 11.83
N LEU A 430 -4.52 -24.25 11.25
CA LEU A 430 -4.01 -25.50 11.83
C LEU A 430 -2.80 -25.27 12.77
N LEU A 431 -2.54 -26.23 13.65
CA LEU A 431 -1.29 -26.26 14.43
C LEU A 431 -0.13 -26.74 13.57
N THR A 432 1.09 -26.33 13.94
CA THR A 432 2.32 -26.76 13.26
C THR A 432 2.52 -28.28 13.31
N ASP A 433 2.01 -28.95 14.35
CA ASP A 433 2.10 -30.40 14.47
C ASP A 433 1.16 -31.13 13.52
N HIS A 434 -0.04 -30.59 13.24
CA HIS A 434 -0.94 -31.16 12.23
C HIS A 434 -0.28 -31.20 10.84
N LEU A 435 0.58 -30.23 10.54
CA LEU A 435 1.30 -30.14 9.26
C LEU A 435 2.39 -31.20 9.08
N LYS A 436 2.56 -32.12 10.05
CA LYS A 436 3.42 -33.31 9.92
C LYS A 436 2.64 -34.53 9.39
N SER A 437 1.31 -34.52 9.45
CA SER A 437 0.46 -35.63 9.04
C SER A 437 0.21 -35.66 7.53
N LYS A 438 0.37 -36.85 6.92
CA LYS A 438 0.04 -37.08 5.50
C LYS A 438 -1.47 -37.00 5.23
N ALA A 439 -2.30 -37.44 6.17
CA ALA A 439 -3.76 -37.38 6.03
C ALA A 439 -4.25 -35.92 5.98
N VAL A 440 -3.72 -35.07 6.87
CA VAL A 440 -4.05 -33.64 6.92
C VAL A 440 -3.66 -32.93 5.62
N TRP A 441 -2.47 -33.20 5.06
CA TRP A 441 -2.06 -32.61 3.79
C TRP A 441 -2.93 -33.06 2.60
N LYS A 442 -3.39 -34.32 2.59
CA LYS A 442 -4.34 -34.80 1.57
C LYS A 442 -5.66 -34.03 1.64
N ALA A 443 -6.19 -33.79 2.83
CA ALA A 443 -7.40 -32.99 3.02
C ALA A 443 -7.19 -31.54 2.53
N LEU A 444 -6.09 -30.91 2.93
CA LEU A 444 -5.74 -29.54 2.49
C LEU A 444 -5.62 -29.43 0.96
N LEU A 445 -5.01 -30.42 0.30
CA LEU A 445 -4.74 -30.39 -1.13
C LEU A 445 -5.99 -30.29 -2.01
N LYS A 446 -7.13 -30.82 -1.55
CA LYS A 446 -8.40 -30.82 -2.28
C LYS A 446 -8.87 -29.38 -2.57
N GLU A 447 -8.88 -28.53 -1.55
CA GLU A 447 -9.39 -27.16 -1.63
C GLU A 447 -8.28 -26.10 -1.78
N MET A 448 -7.00 -26.47 -1.62
CA MET A 448 -5.88 -25.53 -1.64
C MET A 448 -5.82 -24.70 -2.93
N PRO A 449 -5.72 -23.37 -2.90
CA PRO A 449 -5.58 -22.56 -4.11
C PRO A 449 -4.37 -22.96 -4.96
N MET A 450 -4.51 -22.96 -6.29
CA MET A 450 -3.47 -23.41 -7.24
C MET A 450 -2.12 -22.72 -6.99
N ALA A 451 -2.12 -21.39 -6.82
CA ALA A 451 -0.90 -20.62 -6.55
C ALA A 451 -0.19 -21.06 -5.25
N SER A 452 -0.97 -21.43 -4.23
CA SER A 452 -0.43 -21.95 -2.96
C SER A 452 0.14 -23.35 -3.14
N MET A 453 -0.56 -24.22 -3.86
CA MET A 453 -0.10 -25.58 -4.17
C MET A 453 1.24 -25.56 -4.94
N LEU A 454 1.35 -24.73 -5.98
CA LEU A 454 2.59 -24.59 -6.76
C LEU A 454 3.78 -24.16 -5.90
N ARG A 455 3.58 -23.29 -4.90
CA ARG A 455 4.64 -22.85 -3.97
C ARG A 455 5.04 -23.93 -2.96
N THR A 456 4.16 -24.89 -2.67
CA THR A 456 4.39 -25.91 -1.63
C THR A 456 4.84 -27.26 -2.18
N LEU A 457 4.86 -27.49 -3.50
CA LEU A 457 5.27 -28.76 -4.13
C LEU A 457 6.58 -29.32 -3.57
N GLY A 458 7.61 -28.48 -3.50
CA GLY A 458 8.93 -28.89 -2.97
C GLY A 458 8.88 -29.32 -1.51
N LYS A 459 8.11 -28.60 -0.67
CA LYS A 459 7.92 -28.98 0.74
C LYS A 459 7.14 -30.29 0.87
N MET A 460 6.08 -30.47 0.10
CA MET A 460 5.28 -31.70 0.14
C MET A 460 6.07 -32.92 -0.35
N THR A 461 6.97 -32.72 -1.30
CA THR A 461 7.89 -33.77 -1.76
C THR A 461 8.97 -34.06 -0.71
N ALA A 462 9.54 -33.02 -0.08
CA ALA A 462 10.52 -33.18 1.01
C ALA A 462 9.96 -33.94 2.22
N ASP A 463 8.69 -33.67 2.54
CA ASP A 463 7.98 -34.29 3.66
C ASP A 463 7.38 -35.67 3.27
N GLN A 464 7.72 -36.24 2.10
CA GLN A 464 7.28 -37.57 1.60
C GLN A 464 5.75 -37.71 1.42
N PHE A 465 5.05 -36.60 1.21
CA PHE A 465 3.63 -36.63 0.86
C PHE A 465 3.42 -36.94 -0.62
N LEU A 466 4.30 -36.43 -1.48
CA LEU A 466 4.30 -36.66 -2.92
C LEU A 466 5.43 -37.63 -3.29
N GLU A 467 5.22 -38.91 -2.99
CA GLU A 467 6.15 -39.99 -3.36
C GLU A 467 5.97 -40.38 -4.83
N PRO A 468 7.06 -40.68 -5.56
CA PRO A 468 6.98 -41.09 -6.96
C PRO A 468 6.03 -42.27 -7.18
N GLY A 469 5.14 -42.15 -8.16
CA GLY A 469 4.16 -43.18 -8.52
C GLY A 469 2.94 -43.30 -7.60
N CYS A 470 2.77 -42.44 -6.60
CA CYS A 470 1.58 -42.46 -5.75
C CYS A 470 0.36 -41.79 -6.42
N SER A 471 -0.84 -42.14 -5.96
CA SER A 471 -2.09 -41.55 -6.47
C SER A 471 -2.19 -40.04 -6.23
N ASP A 472 -1.53 -39.53 -5.19
CA ASP A 472 -1.55 -38.11 -4.85
C ASP A 472 -0.76 -37.27 -5.87
N VAL A 473 0.36 -37.80 -6.38
CA VAL A 473 1.11 -37.17 -7.49
C VAL A 473 0.24 -37.10 -8.74
N ALA A 474 -0.47 -38.19 -9.08
CA ALA A 474 -1.38 -38.20 -10.23
C ALA A 474 -2.49 -37.14 -10.10
N ALA A 475 -3.12 -37.01 -8.92
CA ALA A 475 -4.14 -36.01 -8.66
C ALA A 475 -3.60 -34.57 -8.75
N VAL A 476 -2.40 -34.31 -8.23
CA VAL A 476 -1.73 -33.00 -8.35
C VAL A 476 -1.42 -32.69 -9.82
N CYS A 477 -0.90 -33.67 -10.57
CA CYS A 477 -0.59 -33.53 -11.98
C CYS A 477 -1.84 -33.26 -12.83
N GLU A 478 -2.95 -33.95 -12.57
CA GLU A 478 -4.24 -33.72 -13.24
C GLU A 478 -4.73 -32.30 -12.99
N ARG A 479 -4.66 -31.85 -11.73
CA ARG A 479 -5.09 -30.50 -11.35
C ARG A 479 -4.23 -29.42 -12.01
N ILE A 480 -2.91 -29.57 -12.02
CA ILE A 480 -1.98 -28.64 -12.69
C ILE A 480 -2.25 -28.57 -14.20
N GLN A 481 -2.63 -29.69 -14.82
CA GLN A 481 -2.90 -29.76 -16.25
C GLN A 481 -4.32 -29.34 -16.65
N SER A 482 -5.23 -29.16 -15.69
CA SER A 482 -6.62 -28.78 -15.94
C SER A 482 -6.72 -27.33 -16.40
N GLU A 483 -7.14 -27.12 -17.66
CA GLU A 483 -7.33 -25.78 -18.22
C GLU A 483 -8.37 -24.97 -17.46
N ALA A 484 -9.47 -25.62 -17.01
CA ALA A 484 -10.49 -24.97 -16.20
C ALA A 484 -9.91 -24.47 -14.86
N ALA A 485 -9.08 -25.29 -14.20
CA ALA A 485 -8.45 -24.92 -12.94
C ALA A 485 -7.41 -23.80 -13.11
N LEU A 486 -6.60 -23.86 -14.18
CA LEU A 486 -5.63 -22.82 -14.52
C LEU A 486 -6.30 -21.49 -14.85
N LYS A 487 -7.40 -21.52 -15.61
CA LYS A 487 -8.18 -20.32 -15.97
C LYS A 487 -8.87 -19.70 -14.76
N MET A 488 -9.46 -20.53 -13.90
CA MET A 488 -10.06 -20.07 -12.65
C MET A 488 -9.02 -19.43 -11.72
N ALA A 489 -7.81 -20.01 -11.67
CA ALA A 489 -6.71 -19.48 -10.87
C ALA A 489 -6.03 -18.24 -11.46
N LYS A 490 -6.34 -17.88 -12.72
CA LYS A 490 -5.75 -16.74 -13.46
C LYS A 490 -4.22 -16.70 -13.38
N LEU A 491 -3.57 -17.85 -13.48
CA LEU A 491 -2.11 -17.93 -13.40
C LEU A 491 -1.46 -17.46 -14.71
N HIS A 492 -0.47 -16.57 -14.58
CA HIS A 492 0.42 -16.19 -15.67
C HIS A 492 1.43 -17.31 -15.98
N PRO A 493 1.84 -17.55 -17.25
CA PRO A 493 2.85 -18.56 -17.61
C PRO A 493 4.14 -18.46 -16.79
N PHE A 494 4.63 -17.24 -16.56
CA PHE A 494 5.84 -17.01 -15.76
C PHE A 494 5.70 -17.51 -14.31
N SER A 495 4.50 -17.49 -13.72
CA SER A 495 4.25 -18.04 -12.38
C SER A 495 4.50 -19.55 -12.34
N VAL A 496 4.06 -20.26 -13.38
CA VAL A 496 4.26 -21.70 -13.53
C VAL A 496 5.74 -22.00 -13.81
N LEU A 497 6.39 -21.19 -14.64
CA LEU A 497 7.83 -21.31 -14.90
C LEU A 497 8.66 -21.17 -13.63
N MET A 498 8.40 -20.15 -12.81
CA MET A 498 9.07 -19.99 -11.52
C MET A 498 8.82 -21.18 -10.60
N ALA A 499 7.59 -21.72 -10.55
CA ALA A 499 7.30 -22.91 -9.78
C ALA A 499 8.09 -24.14 -10.29
N SER A 500 8.15 -24.32 -11.61
CA SER A 500 8.90 -25.38 -12.29
C SER A 500 10.39 -25.32 -11.97
N GLU A 501 11.04 -24.17 -12.15
CA GLU A 501 12.47 -24.01 -11.87
C GLU A 501 12.78 -24.11 -10.36
N ASN A 502 11.91 -23.60 -9.50
CA ASN A 502 12.04 -23.78 -8.05
C ASN A 502 11.96 -25.26 -7.67
N TYR A 503 11.02 -26.01 -8.27
CA TYR A 503 10.84 -27.43 -7.97
C TYR A 503 12.00 -28.29 -8.49
N LYS A 504 12.45 -28.06 -9.73
CA LYS A 504 13.60 -28.74 -10.36
C LYS A 504 14.89 -28.59 -9.57
N ARG A 505 15.06 -27.46 -8.86
CA ARG A 505 16.27 -27.20 -8.07
C ARG A 505 16.45 -28.19 -6.90
N GLY A 506 15.38 -28.83 -6.42
CA GLY A 506 15.47 -29.84 -5.36
C GLY A 506 15.79 -29.30 -3.96
N HIS A 507 15.80 -27.98 -3.77
CA HIS A 507 16.01 -27.38 -2.45
C HIS A 507 15.38 -25.99 -2.30
N GLY A 508 15.03 -25.64 -1.07
CA GLY A 508 14.48 -24.32 -0.72
C GLY A 508 15.51 -23.20 -0.82
N ASN A 509 15.05 -21.95 -0.94
CA ASN A 509 15.92 -20.77 -1.08
C ASN A 509 16.88 -20.58 0.11
N ARG A 510 16.46 -20.97 1.32
CA ARG A 510 17.30 -20.92 2.55
C ARG A 510 18.10 -22.22 2.78
N GLY A 511 18.08 -23.16 1.83
CA GLY A 511 18.86 -24.42 1.86
C GLY A 511 18.45 -25.49 2.88
N LYS A 512 17.56 -25.18 3.85
CA LYS A 512 17.18 -26.10 4.93
C LYS A 512 16.34 -27.30 4.50
N VAL A 513 15.50 -27.13 3.48
CA VAL A 513 14.59 -28.17 2.98
C VAL A 513 15.12 -28.65 1.63
N LYS A 514 15.26 -29.97 1.47
CA LYS A 514 15.72 -30.63 0.23
C LYS A 514 14.72 -31.71 -0.18
N TRP A 515 14.58 -31.93 -1.48
CA TRP A 515 13.71 -32.95 -2.06
C TRP A 515 14.28 -33.43 -3.40
N GLU A 516 13.83 -34.60 -3.84
CA GLU A 516 14.10 -35.10 -5.19
C GLU A 516 12.93 -34.73 -6.10
N PRO A 517 13.14 -33.97 -7.19
CA PRO A 517 12.05 -33.55 -8.08
C PRO A 517 11.41 -34.74 -8.81
N ASP A 518 10.09 -34.86 -8.72
CA ASP A 518 9.32 -35.85 -9.45
C ASP A 518 9.17 -35.49 -10.95
N GLY A 519 9.41 -36.47 -11.82
CA GLY A 519 9.42 -36.28 -13.27
C GLY A 519 8.03 -36.01 -13.86
N ASP A 520 6.97 -36.56 -13.29
CA ASP A 520 5.60 -36.35 -13.79
C ASP A 520 5.07 -34.98 -13.37
N ILE A 521 5.41 -34.51 -12.17
CA ILE A 521 5.15 -33.13 -11.75
C ILE A 521 5.86 -32.14 -12.67
N ILE A 522 7.13 -32.40 -13.03
CA ILE A 522 7.87 -31.52 -13.96
C ILE A 522 7.18 -31.46 -15.33
N LYS A 523 6.74 -32.60 -15.88
CA LYS A 523 5.99 -32.66 -17.15
C LYS A 523 4.66 -31.91 -17.05
N ALA A 524 3.95 -32.07 -15.94
CA ALA A 524 2.68 -31.37 -15.70
C ALA A 524 2.88 -29.85 -15.67
N LEU A 525 3.93 -29.37 -15.00
CA LEU A 525 4.30 -27.94 -14.96
C LEU A 525 4.70 -27.41 -16.34
N ASP A 526 5.44 -28.19 -17.14
CA ASP A 526 5.79 -27.81 -18.51
C ASP A 526 4.54 -27.69 -19.39
N SER A 527 3.59 -28.64 -19.31
CA SER A 527 2.30 -28.54 -20.01
C SER A 527 1.49 -27.32 -19.55
N ALA A 528 1.42 -27.09 -18.23
CA ALA A 528 0.67 -25.97 -17.66
C ALA A 528 1.23 -24.60 -18.08
N PHE A 529 2.56 -24.48 -18.27
CA PHE A 529 3.18 -23.25 -18.77
C PHE A 529 2.55 -22.81 -20.09
N TYR A 530 2.40 -23.72 -21.06
CA TYR A 530 1.80 -23.40 -22.37
C TYR A 530 0.29 -23.18 -22.31
N LYS A 531 -0.43 -23.89 -21.43
CA LYS A 531 -1.87 -23.68 -21.23
C LYS A 531 -2.19 -22.32 -20.60
N CYS A 532 -1.29 -21.79 -19.76
CA CYS A 532 -1.48 -20.49 -19.11
C CYS A 532 -1.43 -19.29 -20.08
N PHE A 533 -1.01 -19.45 -21.34
CA PHE A 533 -0.97 -18.33 -22.30
C PHE A 533 -2.37 -17.75 -22.55
N THR A 534 -3.43 -18.56 -22.48
CA THR A 534 -4.81 -18.10 -22.62
C THR A 534 -5.28 -17.19 -21.50
N ASN A 535 -4.55 -17.14 -20.38
CA ASN A 535 -4.86 -16.28 -19.23
C ASN A 535 -4.23 -14.89 -19.35
N VAL A 536 -3.35 -14.68 -20.33
CA VAL A 536 -2.69 -13.39 -20.53
C VAL A 536 -3.62 -12.49 -21.34
N GLU A 537 -4.01 -11.35 -20.75
CA GLU A 537 -4.82 -10.35 -21.44
C GLU A 537 -3.93 -9.51 -22.37
N PRO A 538 -4.17 -9.51 -23.70
CA PRO A 538 -3.37 -8.73 -24.63
C PRO A 538 -3.57 -7.23 -24.41
N ALA A 539 -2.50 -6.46 -24.57
CA ALA A 539 -2.51 -5.00 -24.59
C ALA A 539 -2.99 -4.43 -25.93
N GLY A 540 -2.93 -5.22 -27.02
CA GLY A 540 -3.37 -4.79 -28.35
C GLY A 540 -2.47 -3.69 -28.92
N LYS A 541 -1.16 -3.80 -28.69
CA LYS A 541 -0.13 -2.84 -29.11
C LYS A 541 0.90 -3.53 -30.01
N ARG A 542 1.68 -2.76 -30.75
CA ARG A 542 2.79 -3.25 -31.57
C ARG A 542 4.07 -3.29 -30.74
N PHE A 543 4.61 -4.48 -30.55
CA PHE A 543 5.77 -4.71 -29.70
C PHE A 543 7.03 -5.05 -30.50
N VAL A 544 8.15 -4.50 -30.05
CA VAL A 544 9.48 -5.05 -30.33
C VAL A 544 10.05 -5.59 -29.03
N VAL A 545 10.31 -6.89 -28.98
CA VAL A 545 10.96 -7.56 -27.85
C VAL A 545 12.38 -7.89 -28.25
N ALA A 546 13.34 -7.14 -27.73
CA ALA A 546 14.76 -7.31 -28.04
C ALA A 546 15.49 -7.99 -26.86
N VAL A 547 16.21 -9.06 -27.15
CA VAL A 547 17.02 -9.79 -26.17
C VAL A 547 18.49 -9.49 -26.44
N ASP A 548 19.12 -8.87 -25.47
CA ASP A 548 20.55 -8.60 -25.47
C ASP A 548 21.32 -9.89 -25.18
N VAL A 549 22.17 -10.28 -26.12
CA VAL A 549 23.05 -11.45 -26.01
C VAL A 549 24.54 -11.08 -26.00
N SER A 550 24.84 -9.79 -25.77
CA SER A 550 26.20 -9.29 -25.58
C SER A 550 26.90 -9.94 -24.38
N THR A 551 26.15 -10.23 -23.32
CA THR A 551 26.63 -10.92 -22.12
C THR A 551 26.01 -12.30 -21.99
N SER A 552 26.71 -13.22 -21.33
CA SER A 552 26.19 -14.58 -21.16
C SER A 552 24.87 -14.57 -20.37
N LEU A 553 23.82 -15.14 -20.97
CA LEU A 553 22.51 -15.35 -20.36
C LEU A 553 22.48 -16.61 -19.45
N SER A 554 23.64 -17.01 -18.90
CA SER A 554 23.78 -18.17 -18.01
C SER A 554 23.52 -17.85 -16.53
N SER A 555 23.35 -16.58 -16.19
CA SER A 555 23.08 -16.14 -14.81
C SER A 555 21.66 -16.48 -14.37
N ILE A 556 21.39 -16.41 -13.06
CA ILE A 556 20.04 -16.50 -12.50
C ILE A 556 19.44 -15.11 -12.37
N VAL A 557 18.18 -14.96 -12.77
CA VAL A 557 17.41 -13.72 -12.59
C VAL A 557 17.33 -13.40 -11.10
N LYS A 558 17.65 -12.16 -10.76
CA LYS A 558 17.66 -11.66 -9.38
C LYS A 558 16.32 -11.94 -8.68
N GLY A 559 16.37 -12.59 -7.52
CA GLY A 559 15.19 -12.90 -6.70
C GLY A 559 14.42 -14.16 -7.11
N THR A 560 14.86 -14.87 -8.15
CA THR A 560 14.20 -16.08 -8.64
C THR A 560 15.16 -17.28 -8.71
N SER A 561 14.67 -18.41 -9.24
CA SER A 561 15.47 -19.59 -9.62
C SER A 561 15.60 -19.76 -11.14
N VAL A 562 15.04 -18.83 -11.93
CA VAL A 562 14.98 -18.93 -13.39
C VAL A 562 16.27 -18.35 -13.97
N SER A 563 16.88 -19.04 -14.95
CA SER A 563 18.03 -18.48 -15.67
C SER A 563 17.62 -17.32 -16.57
N THR A 564 18.54 -16.40 -16.85
CA THR A 564 18.25 -15.20 -17.64
C THR A 564 17.88 -15.53 -19.08
N ALA A 565 18.51 -16.55 -19.69
CA ALA A 565 18.12 -17.06 -21.01
C ALA A 565 16.69 -17.59 -21.03
N VAL A 566 16.31 -18.38 -20.03
CA VAL A 566 14.98 -18.98 -19.93
C VAL A 566 13.92 -17.91 -19.65
N ALA A 567 14.22 -16.91 -18.82
CA ALA A 567 13.30 -15.80 -18.55
C ALA A 567 13.06 -14.94 -19.81
N ALA A 568 14.12 -14.56 -20.53
CA ALA A 568 14.01 -13.82 -21.79
C ALA A 568 13.23 -14.61 -22.85
N ALA A 569 13.53 -15.90 -23.01
CA ALA A 569 12.81 -16.80 -23.91
C ALA A 569 11.33 -16.90 -23.55
N ALA A 570 11.00 -17.10 -22.27
CA ALA A 570 9.64 -17.21 -21.82
C ALA A 570 8.83 -15.93 -22.10
N MET A 571 9.40 -14.76 -21.81
CA MET A 571 8.72 -13.50 -22.08
C MET A 571 8.60 -13.21 -23.57
N ALA A 572 9.63 -13.49 -24.37
CA ALA A 572 9.55 -13.39 -25.83
C ALA A 572 8.44 -14.29 -26.40
N MET A 573 8.29 -15.51 -25.88
CA MET A 573 7.19 -16.40 -26.25
C MET A 573 5.83 -15.84 -25.83
N VAL A 574 5.71 -15.27 -24.62
CA VAL A 574 4.46 -14.67 -24.13
C VAL A 574 4.02 -13.60 -25.12
N PHE A 575 4.83 -12.58 -25.37
CA PHE A 575 4.46 -11.51 -26.31
C PHE A 575 4.19 -12.01 -27.72
N ALA A 576 5.04 -12.89 -28.26
CA ALA A 576 4.87 -13.43 -29.62
C ALA A 576 3.58 -14.25 -29.80
N ARG A 577 3.04 -14.84 -28.73
CA ARG A 577 1.81 -15.67 -28.79
C ARG A 577 0.56 -14.93 -28.33
N THR A 578 0.69 -13.83 -27.59
CA THR A 578 -0.45 -13.09 -27.06
C THR A 578 -0.76 -11.83 -27.87
N GLU A 579 0.26 -11.17 -28.42
CA GLU A 579 0.10 -9.92 -29.18
C GLU A 579 0.22 -10.19 -30.68
N ALA A 580 -0.75 -9.70 -31.45
CA ALA A 580 -0.83 -9.94 -32.90
C ALA A 580 0.36 -9.36 -33.68
N GLU A 581 0.94 -8.26 -33.22
CA GLU A 581 2.03 -7.53 -33.88
C GLU A 581 3.26 -7.46 -32.98
N THR A 582 3.97 -8.58 -32.84
CA THR A 582 5.24 -8.66 -32.09
C THR A 582 6.40 -9.04 -32.99
N GLN A 583 7.51 -8.33 -32.87
CA GLN A 583 8.80 -8.71 -33.45
C GLN A 583 9.81 -9.02 -32.36
N VAL A 584 10.32 -10.25 -32.39
CA VAL A 584 11.37 -10.68 -31.46
C VAL A 584 12.72 -10.53 -32.13
N LEU A 585 13.64 -9.84 -31.47
CA LEU A 585 14.98 -9.57 -31.96
C LEU A 585 15.99 -10.12 -30.95
N ALA A 586 17.08 -10.70 -31.42
CA ALA A 586 18.28 -10.90 -30.63
C ALA A 586 19.38 -9.98 -31.18
N TYR A 587 20.13 -9.34 -30.29
CA TYR A 587 21.16 -8.39 -30.72
C TYR A 587 22.42 -8.48 -29.88
N SER A 588 23.54 -8.26 -30.54
CA SER A 588 24.87 -8.02 -29.97
C SER A 588 25.63 -7.07 -30.91
N GLU A 589 26.86 -6.68 -30.56
CA GLU A 589 27.71 -5.71 -31.29
C GLU A 589 27.36 -5.50 -32.79
N GLY A 590 26.69 -4.39 -33.10
CA GLY A 590 26.35 -3.95 -34.47
C GLY A 590 25.42 -4.89 -35.27
N ALA A 591 25.04 -6.03 -34.71
CA ALA A 591 24.24 -7.05 -35.35
C ALA A 591 22.90 -7.21 -34.64
N ILE A 592 21.83 -7.07 -35.43
CA ILE A 592 20.47 -7.31 -34.97
C ILE A 592 19.83 -8.36 -35.86
N VAL A 593 19.37 -9.44 -35.23
CA VAL A 593 18.84 -10.61 -35.92
C VAL A 593 17.40 -10.80 -35.48
N PRO A 594 16.44 -10.74 -36.42
CA PRO A 594 15.07 -11.14 -36.15
C PRO A 594 15.02 -12.64 -35.79
N CYS A 595 14.39 -12.96 -34.67
CA CYS A 595 14.17 -14.32 -34.20
C CYS A 595 12.72 -14.72 -34.47
N THR A 596 12.49 -15.65 -35.39
CA THR A 596 11.16 -16.16 -35.67
C THR A 596 10.74 -17.18 -34.61
N ILE A 597 9.89 -16.77 -33.68
CA ILE A 597 9.25 -17.67 -32.71
C ILE A 597 7.96 -18.21 -33.33
N THR A 598 7.87 -19.53 -33.51
CA THR A 598 6.66 -20.20 -33.99
C THR A 598 5.88 -20.85 -32.85
N GLU A 599 4.57 -21.11 -33.06
CA GLU A 599 3.71 -21.74 -32.05
C GLU A 599 4.19 -23.14 -31.62
N GLY A 600 4.87 -23.87 -32.51
CA GLY A 600 5.39 -25.21 -32.22
C GLY A 600 6.71 -25.24 -31.44
N MET A 601 7.39 -24.11 -31.26
CA MET A 601 8.66 -24.08 -30.53
C MET A 601 8.46 -24.31 -29.03
N SER A 602 9.29 -25.18 -28.46
CA SER A 602 9.43 -25.33 -27.01
C SER A 602 10.28 -24.20 -26.40
N LEU A 603 10.09 -23.94 -25.11
CA LEU A 603 10.88 -22.95 -24.35
C LEU A 603 12.39 -23.16 -24.49
N ARG A 604 12.85 -24.41 -24.49
CA ARG A 604 14.26 -24.76 -24.70
C ARG A 604 14.74 -24.40 -26.10
N GLN A 605 13.93 -24.65 -27.13
CA GLN A 605 14.29 -24.28 -28.51
C GLN A 605 14.38 -22.76 -28.65
N VAL A 606 13.43 -22.00 -28.09
CA VAL A 606 13.47 -20.53 -28.11
C VAL A 606 14.68 -20.00 -27.37
N ALA A 607 14.98 -20.51 -26.17
CA ALA A 607 16.17 -20.11 -25.42
C ALA A 607 17.46 -20.41 -26.20
N THR A 608 17.52 -21.55 -26.90
CA THR A 608 18.66 -21.88 -27.76
C THR A 608 18.76 -20.93 -28.95
N GLU A 609 17.63 -20.60 -29.59
CA GLU A 609 17.56 -19.68 -30.73
C GLU A 609 18.10 -18.29 -30.39
N LEU A 610 17.68 -17.76 -29.24
CA LEU A 610 18.09 -16.43 -28.78
C LEU A 610 19.61 -16.36 -28.56
N VAL A 611 20.23 -17.41 -28.00
CA VAL A 611 21.64 -17.41 -27.58
C VAL A 611 22.61 -17.83 -28.72
N LYS A 612 22.14 -17.99 -29.96
CA LYS A 612 23.00 -18.41 -31.09
C LYS A 612 24.04 -17.38 -31.53
N ILE A 613 23.87 -16.11 -31.16
CA ILE A 613 24.67 -15.00 -31.67
C ILE A 613 25.86 -14.73 -30.73
N PRO A 614 27.08 -14.51 -31.26
CA PRO A 614 28.27 -14.26 -30.45
C PRO A 614 28.18 -12.98 -29.60
N SER A 615 28.94 -13.00 -28.50
CA SER A 615 29.04 -11.96 -27.46
C SER A 615 29.86 -10.74 -27.89
N GLY A 616 29.48 -9.56 -27.42
CA GLY A 616 30.12 -8.26 -27.68
C GLY A 616 29.73 -7.25 -26.59
N TYR A 617 29.64 -5.95 -26.88
CA TYR A 617 29.15 -4.94 -25.92
C TYR A 617 27.65 -4.65 -26.09
N THR A 618 27.01 -4.16 -25.02
CA THR A 618 25.57 -3.85 -24.99
C THR A 618 25.26 -2.47 -25.57
N ASP A 619 24.49 -2.43 -26.66
CA ASP A 619 23.91 -1.18 -27.19
C ASP A 619 22.37 -1.23 -27.24
N CYS A 620 21.73 -0.58 -26.27
CA CYS A 620 20.27 -0.55 -26.13
C CYS A 620 19.58 0.36 -27.17
N ALA A 621 20.31 1.14 -27.97
CA ALA A 621 19.73 1.95 -29.03
C ALA A 621 19.43 1.15 -30.30
N LEU A 622 20.12 0.03 -30.52
CA LEU A 622 20.05 -0.76 -31.76
C LEU A 622 18.62 -1.19 -32.16
N PRO A 623 17.76 -1.69 -31.25
CA PRO A 623 16.38 -2.07 -31.63
C PRO A 623 15.56 -0.89 -32.16
N ILE A 624 15.78 0.31 -31.62
CA ILE A 624 15.08 1.54 -32.01
C ILE A 624 15.58 2.02 -33.37
N LEU A 625 16.91 2.04 -33.56
CA LEU A 625 17.54 2.42 -34.82
C LEU A 625 17.11 1.50 -35.96
N TRP A 626 17.13 0.18 -35.71
CA TRP A 626 16.68 -0.82 -36.66
C TRP A 626 15.22 -0.62 -37.10
N ALA A 627 14.31 -0.37 -36.14
CA ALA A 627 12.91 -0.10 -36.45
C ALA A 627 12.76 1.22 -37.24
N SER A 628 13.55 2.24 -36.90
CA SER A 628 13.58 3.54 -37.59
C SER A 628 14.03 3.40 -39.05
N GLU A 629 15.10 2.63 -39.29
CA GLU A 629 15.65 2.40 -40.63
C GLU A 629 14.68 1.63 -41.53
N LYS A 630 14.00 0.63 -40.96
CA LYS A 630 13.01 -0.18 -41.69
C LYS A 630 11.63 0.47 -41.81
N GLY A 631 11.40 1.63 -41.16
CA GLY A 631 10.10 2.28 -41.13
C GLY A 631 9.01 1.45 -40.45
N ILE A 632 9.39 0.55 -39.54
CA ILE A 632 8.45 -0.27 -38.78
C ILE A 632 7.86 0.60 -37.68
N THR A 633 6.55 0.53 -37.50
CA THR A 633 5.84 1.30 -36.48
C THR A 633 5.67 0.47 -35.20
N VAL A 634 6.13 1.00 -34.07
CA VAL A 634 6.23 0.27 -32.80
C VAL A 634 5.66 1.13 -31.68
N ASP A 635 4.74 0.58 -30.89
CA ASP A 635 4.17 1.27 -29.73
C ASP A 635 5.02 1.07 -28.47
N MET A 636 5.65 -0.10 -28.32
CA MET A 636 6.47 -0.42 -27.16
C MET A 636 7.69 -1.28 -27.51
N PHE A 637 8.88 -0.76 -27.15
CA PHE A 637 10.14 -1.50 -27.16
C PHE A 637 10.37 -2.09 -25.76
N ILE A 638 10.67 -3.39 -25.69
CA ILE A 638 11.05 -4.09 -24.46
C ILE A 638 12.42 -4.71 -24.69
N ILE A 639 13.41 -4.32 -23.89
CA ILE A 639 14.79 -4.80 -24.00
C ILE A 639 15.10 -5.67 -22.79
N PHE A 640 15.49 -6.92 -22.98
CA PHE A 640 15.98 -7.79 -21.91
C PHE A 640 17.51 -7.82 -21.92
N THR A 641 18.16 -7.46 -20.82
CA THR A 641 19.63 -7.43 -20.72
C THR A 641 20.14 -7.86 -19.34
N ASN A 642 21.35 -8.43 -19.30
CA ASN A 642 22.09 -8.66 -18.06
C ASN A 642 23.09 -7.53 -17.76
N SER A 643 23.35 -6.64 -18.71
CA SER A 643 24.30 -5.54 -18.53
C SER A 643 23.68 -4.44 -17.67
N ALA A 644 24.49 -3.89 -16.77
CA ALA A 644 24.13 -2.73 -15.97
C ALA A 644 24.40 -1.40 -16.71
N CYS A 645 25.17 -1.44 -17.81
CA CYS A 645 25.67 -0.26 -18.50
C CYS A 645 25.42 -0.35 -20.02
N TRP A 646 25.01 0.78 -20.59
CA TRP A 646 25.02 1.02 -22.03
C TRP A 646 26.42 1.46 -22.46
N HIS A 647 26.93 0.90 -23.57
CA HIS A 647 28.27 1.15 -24.10
C HIS A 647 28.26 1.64 -25.56
N GLY A 648 27.08 1.94 -26.12
CA GLY A 648 26.96 2.44 -27.50
C GLY A 648 27.38 3.90 -27.65
N GLU A 649 27.44 4.38 -28.89
CA GLU A 649 27.68 5.81 -29.19
C GLU A 649 26.39 6.64 -29.12
N ALA A 650 25.24 6.04 -29.48
CA ALA A 650 23.94 6.72 -29.56
C ALA A 650 23.06 6.51 -28.31
N ASN A 651 22.67 7.59 -27.65
CA ASN A 651 21.85 7.54 -26.44
C ASN A 651 20.44 6.95 -26.76
N PRO A 652 20.01 5.84 -26.11
CA PRO A 652 18.71 5.22 -26.39
C PRO A 652 17.51 6.16 -26.23
N ALA A 653 17.57 7.08 -25.25
CA ALA A 653 16.51 8.04 -25.02
C ALA A 653 16.41 9.07 -26.15
N GLU A 654 17.56 9.51 -26.67
CA GLU A 654 17.61 10.38 -27.85
C GLU A 654 17.13 9.67 -29.11
N CYS A 655 17.54 8.42 -29.33
CA CYS A 655 17.07 7.60 -30.44
C CYS A 655 15.55 7.42 -30.42
N LEU A 656 14.95 7.18 -29.24
CA LEU A 656 13.50 7.08 -29.12
C LEU A 656 12.80 8.40 -29.45
N ARG A 657 13.35 9.54 -28.99
CA ARG A 657 12.83 10.88 -29.33
C ARG A 657 12.87 11.13 -30.84
N MET A 658 13.99 10.83 -31.49
CA MET A 658 14.12 10.95 -32.94
C MET A 658 13.14 10.03 -33.69
N TYR A 659 12.97 8.79 -33.22
CA TYR A 659 12.01 7.83 -33.79
C TYR A 659 10.57 8.35 -33.71
N ARG A 660 10.16 8.85 -32.54
CA ARG A 660 8.84 9.47 -32.32
C ARG A 660 8.61 10.68 -33.24
N GLN A 661 9.61 11.54 -33.39
CA GLN A 661 9.54 12.70 -34.30
C GLN A 661 9.42 12.27 -35.77
N LYS A 662 10.19 11.25 -36.19
CA LYS A 662 10.20 10.74 -37.56
C LYS A 662 8.86 10.11 -37.96
N LEU A 663 8.23 9.36 -37.06
CA LEU A 663 7.02 8.58 -37.36
C LEU A 663 5.72 9.16 -36.81
N GLY A 664 5.78 10.19 -35.96
CA GLY A 664 4.61 10.83 -35.37
C GLY A 664 3.84 9.96 -34.37
N ILE A 665 4.51 9.00 -33.72
CA ILE A 665 3.89 8.05 -32.78
C ILE A 665 4.49 8.16 -31.37
N PHE A 666 3.66 7.92 -30.33
CA PHE A 666 4.11 7.93 -28.93
C PHE A 666 4.66 6.56 -28.51
N SER A 667 5.87 6.23 -28.97
CA SER A 667 6.50 4.94 -28.65
C SER A 667 7.13 4.92 -27.26
N LYS A 668 7.04 3.80 -26.56
CA LYS A 668 7.57 3.61 -25.21
C LYS A 668 8.79 2.69 -25.23
N LEU A 669 9.67 2.83 -24.24
CA LEU A 669 10.85 1.98 -24.06
C LEU A 669 10.90 1.46 -22.63
N MET A 670 11.02 0.14 -22.49
CA MET A 670 11.32 -0.49 -21.22
C MET A 670 12.61 -1.30 -21.31
N VAL A 671 13.52 -1.07 -20.37
CA VAL A 671 14.75 -1.86 -20.25
C VAL A 671 14.72 -2.74 -19.02
N CYS A 672 14.67 -4.05 -19.25
CA CYS A 672 14.55 -5.11 -18.27
C CYS A 672 15.92 -5.68 -17.91
N GLY A 673 16.53 -5.16 -16.83
CA GLY A 673 17.79 -5.65 -16.28
C GLY A 673 17.57 -6.91 -15.46
N LEU A 674 17.79 -8.09 -16.05
CA LEU A 674 17.48 -9.37 -15.42
C LEU A 674 18.36 -9.66 -14.18
N THR A 675 19.60 -9.15 -14.16
CA THR A 675 20.57 -9.31 -13.06
C THR A 675 21.01 -8.00 -12.43
N SER A 676 20.71 -6.85 -13.05
CA SER A 676 21.23 -5.55 -12.61
C SER A 676 20.54 -5.04 -11.33
N ASN A 677 21.32 -4.35 -10.50
CA ASN A 677 20.84 -3.59 -9.33
C ASN A 677 20.69 -2.09 -9.61
N GLY A 678 21.08 -1.64 -10.80
CA GLY A 678 21.04 -0.24 -11.20
C GLY A 678 21.11 -0.16 -12.71
N LEU A 679 19.98 0.13 -13.33
CA LEU A 679 19.91 0.63 -14.69
C LEU A 679 19.63 2.13 -14.62
N SER A 680 20.18 2.87 -15.57
CA SER A 680 19.95 4.31 -15.73
C SER A 680 19.92 4.65 -17.22
N ILE A 681 19.09 3.91 -17.97
CA ILE A 681 18.88 4.12 -19.41
C ILE A 681 17.64 4.98 -19.62
N ALA A 682 16.59 4.75 -18.84
CA ALA A 682 15.42 5.62 -18.82
C ALA A 682 15.82 7.00 -18.27
N ASP A 683 15.43 8.07 -18.96
CA ASP A 683 15.60 9.43 -18.45
C ASP A 683 14.62 9.63 -17.27
N PRO A 684 15.11 9.73 -16.02
CA PRO A 684 14.23 9.72 -14.86
C PRO A 684 13.44 11.03 -14.70
N ALA A 685 13.88 12.12 -15.35
CA ALA A 685 13.37 13.46 -15.08
C ALA A 685 12.29 13.92 -16.08
N GLU A 686 12.30 13.44 -17.33
CA GLU A 686 11.56 14.10 -18.41
C GLU A 686 10.66 13.21 -19.28
N ASP A 687 10.85 11.88 -19.32
CA ASP A 687 10.12 11.01 -20.26
C ASP A 687 9.17 10.01 -19.58
N ARG A 688 7.86 10.25 -19.69
CA ARG A 688 6.86 9.32 -19.13
C ARG A 688 6.82 7.96 -19.86
N GLY A 689 7.32 7.88 -21.09
CA GLY A 689 7.33 6.68 -21.92
C GLY A 689 8.56 5.81 -21.74
N MET A 690 9.46 6.11 -20.79
CA MET A 690 10.63 5.29 -20.49
C MET A 690 10.58 4.73 -19.07
N LEU A 691 11.04 3.49 -18.89
CA LEU A 691 11.10 2.83 -17.58
C LEU A 691 12.19 1.74 -17.54
N ASP A 692 12.94 1.69 -16.44
CA ASP A 692 13.93 0.64 -16.19
C ASP A 692 13.42 -0.37 -15.14
N LEU A 693 13.65 -1.67 -15.36
CA LEU A 693 13.39 -2.74 -14.37
C LEU A 693 14.70 -3.30 -13.83
N CYS A 694 14.85 -3.29 -12.50
CA CYS A 694 15.98 -3.86 -11.77
C CYS A 694 15.61 -5.23 -11.17
N GLY A 695 15.92 -6.29 -11.91
CA GLY A 695 15.45 -7.65 -11.68
C GLY A 695 14.16 -7.95 -12.44
N PHE A 696 13.69 -9.20 -12.36
CA PHE A 696 12.46 -9.62 -13.04
C PHE A 696 11.68 -10.64 -12.20
N ASP A 697 10.48 -10.25 -11.78
CA ASP A 697 9.53 -11.07 -11.01
C ASP A 697 8.12 -10.99 -11.63
N LEU A 698 7.09 -11.46 -10.92
CA LEU A 698 5.71 -11.33 -11.42
C LEU A 698 5.21 -9.89 -11.45
N GLY A 699 5.77 -9.02 -10.59
CA GLY A 699 5.42 -7.61 -10.57
C GLY A 699 5.91 -6.86 -11.80
N ALA A 700 7.09 -7.21 -12.30
CA ALA A 700 7.63 -6.69 -13.56
C ALA A 700 6.65 -6.84 -14.75
N ILE A 701 5.91 -7.94 -14.81
CA ILE A 701 4.95 -8.23 -15.88
C ILE A 701 3.76 -7.26 -15.83
N GLU A 702 3.25 -6.99 -14.62
CA GLU A 702 2.20 -5.99 -14.42
C GLU A 702 2.71 -4.58 -14.70
N VAL A 703 3.97 -4.25 -14.38
CA VAL A 703 4.58 -2.96 -14.74
C VAL A 703 4.68 -2.78 -16.25
N ILE A 704 5.12 -3.81 -16.99
CA ILE A 704 5.14 -3.79 -18.47
C ILE A 704 3.75 -3.48 -19.01
N ARG A 705 2.73 -4.20 -18.52
CA ARG A 705 1.35 -4.03 -18.95
C ARG A 705 0.81 -2.64 -18.61
N ASN A 706 1.06 -2.15 -17.40
CA ASN A 706 0.61 -0.83 -16.96
C ASN A 706 1.25 0.28 -17.80
N LEU A 707 2.53 0.18 -18.15
CA LEU A 707 3.18 1.13 -19.05
C LEU A 707 2.59 1.05 -20.47
N ALA A 708 2.38 -0.16 -21.01
CA ALA A 708 1.79 -0.37 -22.33
C ALA A 708 0.40 0.29 -22.46
N LEU A 709 -0.39 0.27 -21.38
CA LEU A 709 -1.76 0.80 -21.29
C LEU A 709 -1.84 2.26 -20.80
N ASP A 710 -0.73 2.98 -20.66
CA ASP A 710 -0.68 4.39 -20.22
C ASP A 710 -1.20 4.62 -18.78
N LEU A 711 -1.04 3.62 -17.90
CA LEU A 711 -1.46 3.69 -16.50
C LEU A 711 -0.39 4.27 -15.56
N ILE A 712 0.88 4.30 -15.97
CA ILE A 712 2.05 4.77 -15.18
C ILE A 712 3.06 5.56 -16.02
#